data_AF-A0A399ZGI3-F1
#
_entry.id   AF-A0A399ZGI3-F1
#
_cell.length_a   1.000
_cell.length_b   1.000
_cell.length_c   1.000
_cell.angle_alpha   90.00
_cell.angle_beta   90.00
_cell.angle_gamma   90.00
#
_symmetry.space_group_name_H-M   'P 1'
#
loop_
_entity.id
_entity.type
_entity.pdbx_description
1 polymer ?
#
loop_
_entity_poly.entity_id
_entity_poly.type
_entity_poly.pdbx_seq_one_letter_code
_entity_poly.pdbx_strand_id
1 'polypeptide(L)'
;MTNSDSLRSILENIHRPGKLDSHPWSARPFVKDALARHPEWGRQSPGAQLTLALAEFFAQTIPPGPPRRGKRLDTRWAEFALLAAQYFAPIQFGAPVPASLREAWERMDESILLYVFERGAEAPAPGQTAAYSLVAGEHEVAPASTLSDWHTKGIKKLADALDLRDQFLASRSPRPRRKLPRFAPLVVLLAFAALLVWGGNKALRVYRLAGLVWQEASQLRAQAAAPSLATVRAAGPLLENLRADFLRLRAETQPLLRAAPALGWVPVYGGDIAAAPELATLADSLLASADQSYRALSPLLDSYADGQFDPARWTEHLIQAQPQLTEARVSLDLARDARARLDLTRLSPRLRPFLDDVDRLLPLLDDGLALAQEAPRLLGASSDGPKTYLLLAQNEDELRPTGGFITAAATLLVRDGRILSLTFQNSSDYDNWDRPYPPAPWQLQQYMNSPVLIFRDANWFADFRTSALYAEYLYSYANNHSVDGVIAFDQHALVELLRVTGPIQLKDHDEPVGADNVIAFMRAEKSVRTEVGESNWTNKAFINSITAALLDKLFNGDIPPDSLGRLLVKLLNEKHALAQLDDPLLADFLARRNWDGALRPIENGDFLMVVDSNVGFNKTNAVVNASLSYDVDLTRLDSPRSQLAVLHQNNASAEAPCRPYPYFDLTGLPAALIQKDYPIDRCYWDYLRIYTLADAELLGASAQTVPADWTIMGRSIPPQVDVLKEEKLDGLRGFGTFKVVPGGQSLASSFRFALPASVLTRGADARQWAYRLKVQKEPGTIETAIVVRVHFPNGATVQSVPPGAVVEGQNVLLQSALATDLHLEFVFLLP
;
A
#
# COMPACT_ATOMS: atom_id res chain seq x y z
N MET A 1 -35.39 7.84 32.39
CA MET A 1 -34.92 8.54 31.18
C MET A 1 -33.52 8.04 30.89
N THR A 2 -33.25 7.68 29.64
CA THR A 2 -31.87 7.43 29.20
C THR A 2 -31.07 8.74 29.23
N ASN A 3 -29.75 8.68 29.22
CA ASN A 3 -28.93 9.90 29.15
C ASN A 3 -29.16 10.65 27.83
N SER A 4 -29.50 9.95 26.75
CA SER A 4 -29.92 10.55 25.47
C SER A 4 -31.26 11.30 25.57
N ASP A 5 -32.24 10.80 26.34
CA ASP A 5 -33.50 11.52 26.57
C ASP A 5 -33.29 12.79 27.40
N SER A 6 -32.38 12.70 28.39
CA SER A 6 -32.02 13.85 29.23
C SER A 6 -31.28 14.91 28.43
N LEU A 7 -30.35 14.51 27.55
CA LEU A 7 -29.67 15.43 26.64
C LEU A 7 -30.66 16.07 25.66
N ARG A 8 -31.63 15.32 25.13
CA ARG A 8 -32.67 15.87 24.24
C ARG A 8 -33.46 16.99 24.93
N SER A 9 -33.90 16.77 26.16
CA SER A 9 -34.58 17.78 26.99
C SER A 9 -33.73 19.04 27.22
N ILE A 10 -32.42 18.87 27.43
CA ILE A 10 -31.47 19.98 27.54
C ILE A 10 -31.37 20.74 26.21
N LEU A 11 -31.19 20.05 25.09
CA LEU A 11 -31.03 20.64 23.76
C LEU A 11 -32.28 21.42 23.34
N GLU A 12 -33.48 20.94 23.66
CA GLU A 12 -34.75 21.66 23.41
C GLU A 12 -34.86 23.00 24.17
N ASN A 13 -34.14 23.13 25.29
CA ASN A 13 -34.17 24.32 26.14
C ASN A 13 -32.82 25.06 26.15
N ILE A 14 -31.87 24.69 25.29
CA ILE A 14 -30.49 25.18 25.35
C ILE A 14 -30.37 26.70 25.12
N HIS A 15 -31.28 27.28 24.34
CA HIS A 15 -31.36 28.73 24.12
C HIS A 15 -32.19 29.48 25.20
N ARG A 16 -32.72 28.77 26.19
CA ARG A 16 -33.48 29.32 27.32
C ARG A 16 -32.91 28.77 28.64
N PRO A 17 -31.64 29.10 28.97
CA PRO A 17 -30.92 28.47 30.07
C PRO A 17 -31.63 28.55 31.43
N GLY A 18 -32.43 29.58 31.71
CA GLY A 18 -33.22 29.67 32.93
C GLY A 18 -34.22 28.51 33.14
N LYS A 19 -34.67 27.84 32.07
CA LYS A 19 -35.49 26.62 32.17
C LYS A 19 -34.71 25.38 32.61
N LEU A 20 -33.38 25.45 32.56
CA LEU A 20 -32.46 24.36 32.91
C LEU A 20 -31.84 24.54 34.30
N ASP A 21 -32.18 25.61 35.03
CA ASP A 21 -31.57 25.92 36.34
C ASP A 21 -31.77 24.80 37.37
N SER A 22 -32.88 24.07 37.29
CA SER A 22 -33.18 22.91 38.14
C SER A 22 -32.80 21.56 37.52
N HIS A 23 -32.21 21.54 36.32
CA HIS A 23 -31.89 20.29 35.62
C HIS A 23 -30.76 19.54 36.32
N PRO A 24 -30.86 18.22 36.60
CA PRO A 24 -29.86 17.47 37.36
C PRO A 24 -28.45 17.51 36.75
N TRP A 25 -28.34 17.72 35.43
CA TRP A 25 -27.06 17.78 34.74
C TRP A 25 -26.23 19.03 35.08
N SER A 26 -26.83 20.08 35.63
CA SER A 26 -26.08 21.27 36.09
C SER A 26 -25.08 20.93 37.19
N ALA A 27 -25.28 19.82 37.92
CA ALA A 27 -24.39 19.35 38.97
C ALA A 27 -23.41 18.23 38.53
N ARG A 28 -23.42 17.83 37.24
CA ARG A 28 -22.57 16.74 36.73
C ARG A 28 -21.07 17.12 36.75
N PRO A 29 -20.16 16.14 36.86
CA PRO A 29 -18.72 16.38 36.92
C PRO A 29 -18.16 17.25 35.77
N PHE A 30 -18.60 17.06 34.52
CA PHE A 30 -18.10 17.87 33.39
C PHE A 30 -18.44 19.36 33.51
N VAL A 31 -19.58 19.71 34.11
CA VAL A 31 -19.94 21.12 34.36
C VAL A 31 -19.00 21.72 35.40
N LYS A 32 -18.71 20.98 36.47
CA LYS A 32 -17.75 21.41 37.50
C LYS A 32 -16.33 21.56 36.96
N ASP A 33 -15.91 20.64 36.10
CA ASP A 33 -14.61 20.68 35.42
C ASP A 33 -14.50 21.89 34.47
N ALA A 34 -15.57 22.20 33.74
CA ALA A 34 -15.63 23.41 32.90
C ALA A 34 -15.58 24.70 33.72
N LEU A 35 -16.34 24.79 34.83
CA LEU A 35 -16.30 25.93 35.74
C LEU A 35 -14.94 26.13 36.42
N ALA A 36 -14.19 25.05 36.65
CA ALA A 36 -12.83 25.14 37.17
C ALA A 36 -11.84 25.74 36.15
N ARG A 37 -12.08 25.53 34.85
CA ARG A 37 -11.27 26.08 33.75
C ARG A 37 -11.69 27.51 33.37
N HIS A 38 -12.97 27.84 33.55
CA HIS A 38 -13.57 29.15 33.24
C HIS A 38 -14.29 29.73 34.48
N PRO A 39 -13.54 30.24 35.49
CA PRO A 39 -14.11 30.72 36.75
C PRO A 39 -15.16 31.83 36.59
N GLU A 40 -15.08 32.61 35.52
CA GLU A 40 -16.00 33.69 35.18
C GLU A 40 -17.43 33.21 34.90
N TRP A 41 -17.62 31.95 34.47
CA TRP A 41 -18.95 31.35 34.28
C TRP A 41 -19.67 31.07 35.60
N GLY A 42 -18.95 31.05 36.73
CA GLY A 42 -19.53 30.81 38.06
C GLY A 42 -20.57 31.85 38.51
N ARG A 43 -20.63 33.02 37.85
CA ARG A 43 -21.64 34.07 38.10
C ARG A 43 -22.94 33.88 37.32
N GLN A 44 -22.97 32.95 36.37
CA GLN A 44 -24.15 32.64 35.56
C GLN A 44 -25.12 31.71 36.31
N SER A 45 -26.38 31.62 35.87
CA SER A 45 -27.36 30.67 36.45
C SER A 45 -26.93 29.21 36.20
N PRO A 46 -27.35 28.23 37.02
CA PRO A 46 -26.94 26.83 36.84
C PRO A 46 -27.26 26.26 35.45
N GLY A 47 -28.37 26.67 34.84
CA GLY A 47 -28.72 26.27 33.48
C GLY A 47 -27.86 26.93 32.41
N ALA A 48 -27.39 28.16 32.64
CA ALA A 48 -26.43 28.83 31.76
C ALA A 48 -25.04 28.19 31.87
N GLN A 49 -24.61 27.81 33.08
CA GLN A 49 -23.37 27.06 33.31
C GLN A 49 -23.39 25.70 32.58
N LEU A 50 -24.50 24.97 32.68
CA LEU A 50 -24.71 23.71 31.97
C LEU A 50 -24.62 23.91 30.45
N THR A 51 -25.26 24.95 29.93
CA THR A 51 -25.29 25.24 28.48
C THR A 51 -23.89 25.57 27.94
N LEU A 52 -23.14 26.42 28.65
CA LEU A 52 -21.77 26.80 28.26
C LEU A 52 -20.81 25.61 28.34
N ALA A 53 -20.88 24.83 29.43
CA ALA A 53 -20.06 23.62 29.58
C ALA A 53 -20.36 22.57 28.50
N LEU A 54 -21.63 22.41 28.12
CA LEU A 54 -22.05 21.50 27.06
C LEU A 54 -21.56 21.97 25.67
N ALA A 55 -21.66 23.26 25.37
CA ALA A 55 -21.16 23.83 24.12
C ALA A 55 -19.63 23.70 24.01
N GLU A 56 -18.91 23.96 25.09
CA GLU A 56 -17.45 23.77 25.14
C GLU A 56 -17.05 22.30 24.88
N PHE A 57 -17.79 21.37 25.48
CA PHE A 57 -17.55 19.93 25.29
C PHE A 57 -17.90 19.48 23.87
N PHE A 58 -19.05 19.88 23.32
CA PHE A 58 -19.46 19.56 21.95
C PHE A 58 -18.41 19.99 20.93
N ALA A 59 -17.81 21.15 21.15
CA ALA A 59 -16.77 21.66 20.30
C ALA A 59 -15.48 20.81 20.35
N GLN A 60 -15.28 19.95 21.36
CA GLN A 60 -14.19 18.97 21.42
C GLN A 60 -14.55 17.65 20.69
N THR A 61 -15.79 17.49 20.22
CA THR A 61 -16.26 16.29 19.50
C THR A 61 -16.24 16.45 17.97
N ILE A 62 -15.49 17.42 17.45
CA ILE A 62 -15.29 17.60 16.00
C ILE A 62 -14.69 16.31 15.43
N PRO A 63 -15.26 15.73 14.35
CA PRO A 63 -14.68 14.55 13.72
C PRO A 63 -13.23 14.79 13.25
N PRO A 64 -12.33 13.80 13.36
CA PRO A 64 -10.96 13.94 12.90
C PRO A 64 -10.89 13.93 11.37
N GLY A 65 -10.23 14.94 10.78
CA GLY A 65 -10.00 15.08 9.34
C GLY A 65 -11.18 15.67 8.54
N PRO A 66 -10.96 16.14 7.29
CA PRO A 66 -12.01 16.74 6.47
C PRO A 66 -13.06 15.71 6.00
N PRO A 67 -14.31 16.15 5.70
CA PRO A 67 -15.34 15.32 5.09
C PRO A 67 -14.87 14.62 3.81
N ARG A 68 -15.25 13.34 3.62
CA ARG A 68 -14.97 12.60 2.37
C ARG A 68 -15.85 13.12 1.24
N ARG A 69 -15.25 13.73 0.20
CA ARG A 69 -15.97 14.25 -0.99
C ARG A 69 -16.34 13.11 -1.96
N GLY A 70 -17.53 13.16 -2.56
CA GLY A 70 -17.86 12.30 -3.72
C GLY A 70 -19.21 11.58 -3.75
N LYS A 71 -20.10 11.82 -2.77
CA LYS A 71 -21.56 11.57 -2.75
C LYS A 71 -21.98 11.74 -1.28
N ARG A 72 -23.07 12.47 -0.99
CA ARG A 72 -23.71 12.55 0.35
C ARG A 72 -23.45 11.27 1.14
N LEU A 73 -22.78 11.29 2.31
CA LEU A 73 -22.77 10.24 3.36
C LEU A 73 -21.54 10.24 4.30
N ASP A 74 -20.79 11.35 4.52
CA ASP A 74 -19.98 11.39 5.74
C ASP A 74 -20.90 11.59 6.94
N THR A 75 -21.44 10.48 7.44
CA THR A 75 -22.44 10.45 8.51
C THR A 75 -21.90 11.04 9.81
N ARG A 76 -20.58 10.96 10.06
CA ARG A 76 -19.96 11.54 11.26
C ARG A 76 -19.98 13.07 11.17
N TRP A 77 -19.61 13.62 10.02
CA TRP A 77 -19.69 15.06 9.79
C TRP A 77 -21.13 15.55 9.69
N ALA A 78 -22.05 14.79 9.10
CA ALA A 78 -23.47 15.15 9.03
C ALA A 78 -24.14 15.19 10.43
N GLU A 79 -23.89 14.19 11.27
CA GLU A 79 -24.37 14.16 12.66
C GLU A 79 -23.82 15.33 13.49
N PHE A 80 -22.52 15.61 13.36
CA PHE A 80 -21.88 16.73 14.03
C PHE A 80 -22.42 18.08 13.51
N ALA A 81 -22.39 18.30 12.21
CA ALA A 81 -22.75 19.58 11.59
C ALA A 81 -24.21 19.93 11.81
N LEU A 82 -25.11 18.93 11.81
CA LEU A 82 -26.53 19.15 12.09
C LEU A 82 -26.75 19.60 13.54
N LEU A 83 -26.05 19.02 14.52
CA LEU A 83 -26.10 19.49 15.91
C LEU A 83 -25.41 20.84 16.11
N ALA A 84 -24.29 21.06 15.41
CA ALA A 84 -23.55 22.31 15.42
C ALA A 84 -24.46 23.45 14.95
N ALA A 85 -25.07 23.30 13.77
CA ALA A 85 -25.98 24.29 13.21
C ALA A 85 -27.25 24.47 14.07
N GLN A 86 -27.84 23.37 14.54
CA GLN A 86 -29.13 23.42 15.24
C GLN A 86 -29.04 24.00 16.66
N TYR A 87 -27.94 23.76 17.38
CA TYR A 87 -27.87 24.05 18.82
C TYR A 87 -26.65 24.88 19.25
N PHE A 88 -25.46 24.58 18.72
CA PHE A 88 -24.22 25.03 19.35
C PHE A 88 -23.56 26.25 18.69
N ALA A 89 -23.67 26.38 17.36
CA ALA A 89 -23.16 27.55 16.64
C ALA A 89 -23.81 28.87 17.11
N PRO A 90 -25.12 28.93 17.42
CA PRO A 90 -25.73 30.13 18.02
C PRO A 90 -25.14 30.52 19.37
N ILE A 91 -24.69 29.54 20.16
CA ILE A 91 -24.17 29.74 21.51
C ILE A 91 -22.70 30.16 21.46
N GLN A 92 -21.93 29.52 20.59
CA GLN A 92 -20.47 29.65 20.57
C GLN A 92 -19.97 30.74 19.63
N PHE A 93 -20.70 31.01 18.54
CA PHE A 93 -20.31 31.96 17.49
C PHE A 93 -21.37 33.04 17.23
N GLY A 94 -22.50 33.01 17.93
CA GLY A 94 -23.59 34.00 17.74
C GLY A 94 -24.38 33.82 16.44
N ALA A 95 -24.31 32.65 15.80
CA ALA A 95 -25.08 32.34 14.60
C ALA A 95 -26.61 32.39 14.84
N PRO A 96 -27.44 32.65 13.81
CA PRO A 96 -28.90 32.64 13.95
C PRO A 96 -29.45 31.26 14.35
N VAL A 97 -30.38 31.22 15.31
CA VAL A 97 -31.03 29.97 15.76
C VAL A 97 -31.99 29.45 14.69
N PRO A 98 -31.79 28.25 14.12
CA PRO A 98 -32.68 27.70 13.11
C PRO A 98 -34.00 27.20 13.72
N ALA A 99 -35.11 27.43 13.02
CA ALA A 99 -36.46 27.04 13.44
C ALA A 99 -36.79 25.57 13.17
N SER A 100 -35.99 24.86 12.36
CA SER A 100 -36.18 23.46 12.02
C SER A 100 -34.88 22.75 11.61
N LEU A 101 -34.87 21.41 11.64
CA LEU A 101 -33.74 20.61 11.12
C LEU A 101 -33.43 20.88 9.65
N ARG A 102 -34.42 21.35 8.87
CA ARG A 102 -34.21 21.77 7.48
C ARG A 102 -33.40 23.06 7.39
N GLU A 103 -33.72 24.04 8.23
CA GLU A 103 -32.96 25.30 8.28
C GLU A 103 -31.55 25.07 8.86
N ALA A 104 -31.41 24.12 9.80
CA ALA A 104 -30.09 23.69 10.27
C ALA A 104 -29.28 22.99 9.17
N TRP A 105 -29.91 22.14 8.33
CA TRP A 105 -29.27 21.50 7.18
C TRP A 105 -28.65 22.53 6.22
N GLU A 106 -29.37 23.61 5.91
CA GLU A 106 -28.89 24.68 5.03
C GLU A 106 -27.68 25.44 5.59
N ARG A 107 -27.44 25.35 6.91
CA ARG A 107 -26.35 26.05 7.62
C ARG A 107 -25.19 25.14 8.05
N MET A 108 -25.21 23.87 7.68
CA MET A 108 -24.20 22.91 8.14
C MET A 108 -22.80 23.25 7.66
N ASP A 109 -22.64 23.60 6.38
CA ASP A 109 -21.32 23.95 5.82
C ASP A 109 -20.74 25.19 6.51
N GLU A 110 -21.55 26.23 6.73
CA GLU A 110 -21.14 27.41 7.50
C GLU A 110 -20.73 27.03 8.93
N SER A 111 -21.54 26.22 9.60
CA SER A 111 -21.26 25.77 10.97
C SER A 111 -19.97 24.95 11.06
N ILE A 112 -19.71 24.06 10.09
CA ILE A 112 -18.46 23.31 10.01
C ILE A 112 -17.27 24.28 9.94
N LEU A 113 -17.33 25.30 9.08
CA LEU A 113 -16.25 26.26 8.92
C LEU A 113 -15.99 27.05 10.21
N LEU A 114 -17.04 27.47 10.94
CA LEU A 114 -16.90 28.14 12.23
C LEU A 114 -16.13 27.26 13.24
N TYR A 115 -16.49 25.98 13.33
CA TYR A 115 -15.83 25.06 14.26
C TYR A 115 -14.40 24.69 13.86
N VAL A 116 -14.10 24.63 12.57
CA VAL A 116 -12.79 24.20 12.05
C VAL A 116 -11.78 25.36 12.04
N PHE A 117 -12.19 26.56 11.64
CA PHE A 117 -11.25 27.66 11.35
C PHE A 117 -11.29 28.79 12.40
N GLU A 118 -12.41 29.04 13.09
CA GLU A 118 -12.49 30.15 14.04
C GLU A 118 -12.04 29.81 15.47
N ARG A 119 -11.50 28.61 15.69
CA ARG A 119 -10.95 28.20 16.99
C ARG A 119 -9.54 28.69 17.32
N GLY A 120 -9.00 29.64 16.54
CA GLY A 120 -7.83 30.43 16.95
C GLY A 120 -6.59 30.40 16.05
N ALA A 121 -6.71 30.33 14.71
CA ALA A 121 -5.57 30.50 13.80
C ALA A 121 -5.99 31.19 12.49
N GLU A 122 -4.99 31.71 11.76
CA GLU A 122 -5.04 32.55 10.55
C GLU A 122 -6.14 32.20 9.52
N ALA A 123 -6.53 33.22 8.73
CA ALA A 123 -7.49 33.06 7.64
C ALA A 123 -7.06 31.92 6.68
N PRO A 124 -7.99 31.03 6.28
CA PRO A 124 -7.66 29.84 5.50
C PRO A 124 -7.07 30.19 4.13
N ALA A 125 -6.12 29.39 3.66
CA ALA A 125 -5.53 29.55 2.33
C ALA A 125 -6.58 29.27 1.23
N PRO A 126 -6.45 29.89 0.02
CA PRO A 126 -7.41 29.68 -1.07
C PRO A 126 -7.56 28.19 -1.42
N GLY A 127 -8.78 27.65 -1.28
CA GLY A 127 -9.11 26.25 -1.58
C GLY A 127 -9.23 25.30 -0.37
N GLN A 128 -8.78 25.68 0.82
CA GLN A 128 -8.90 24.83 2.03
C GLN A 128 -10.34 24.73 2.54
N THR A 129 -11.13 25.79 2.44
CA THR A 129 -12.55 25.80 2.84
C THR A 129 -13.38 24.81 2.02
N ALA A 130 -12.97 24.57 0.78
CA ALA A 130 -13.64 23.62 -0.10
C ALA A 130 -13.60 22.20 0.50
N ALA A 131 -12.46 21.77 1.06
CA ALA A 131 -12.31 20.44 1.65
C ALA A 131 -13.28 20.16 2.81
N TYR A 132 -13.83 21.20 3.44
CA TYR A 132 -14.76 21.11 4.58
C TYR A 132 -16.22 21.38 4.24
N SER A 133 -16.55 21.60 2.96
CA SER A 133 -17.95 21.68 2.51
C SER A 133 -18.52 20.27 2.32
N LEU A 134 -19.61 19.99 3.04
CA LEU A 134 -20.30 18.71 3.04
C LEU A 134 -21.40 18.65 1.98
N VAL A 135 -22.04 19.79 1.66
CA VAL A 135 -23.20 19.85 0.73
C VAL A 135 -22.85 20.48 -0.61
N ALA A 136 -21.75 21.25 -0.71
CA ALA A 136 -21.07 21.70 -1.94
C ALA A 136 -21.97 21.93 -3.18
N GLY A 137 -23.01 22.78 -3.06
CA GLY A 137 -23.85 23.20 -4.19
C GLY A 137 -24.94 22.21 -4.63
N GLU A 138 -25.20 21.14 -3.88
CA GLU A 138 -26.35 20.27 -4.13
C GLU A 138 -27.67 20.97 -3.74
N HIS A 139 -28.58 21.18 -4.71
CA HIS A 139 -29.87 21.85 -4.49
C HIS A 139 -30.93 20.97 -3.80
N GLU A 140 -30.73 19.66 -3.72
CA GLU A 140 -31.69 18.78 -3.06
C GLU A 140 -31.44 18.73 -1.55
N VAL A 141 -32.51 18.80 -0.77
CA VAL A 141 -32.49 18.59 0.68
C VAL A 141 -32.51 17.09 0.96
N ALA A 142 -31.77 16.61 1.97
CA ALA A 142 -31.88 15.21 2.41
C ALA A 142 -33.32 14.89 2.89
N PRO A 143 -33.82 13.64 2.73
CA PRO A 143 -35.13 13.26 3.24
C PRO A 143 -35.28 13.57 4.74
N ALA A 144 -36.47 13.96 5.19
CA ALA A 144 -36.71 14.29 6.60
C ALA A 144 -36.38 13.12 7.56
N SER A 145 -36.55 11.89 7.11
CA SER A 145 -36.13 10.68 7.83
C SER A 145 -34.61 10.62 8.03
N THR A 146 -33.82 11.01 7.03
CA THR A 146 -32.36 11.06 7.10
C THR A 146 -31.88 12.15 8.07
N LEU A 147 -32.46 13.34 8.00
CA LEU A 147 -32.15 14.43 8.95
C LEU A 147 -32.50 14.02 10.40
N SER A 148 -33.66 13.39 10.59
CA SER A 148 -34.09 12.90 11.91
C SER A 148 -33.18 11.78 12.44
N ASP A 149 -32.69 10.91 11.56
CA ASP A 149 -31.76 9.83 11.91
C ASP A 149 -30.40 10.37 12.32
N TRP A 150 -29.80 11.28 11.55
CA TRP A 150 -28.54 11.95 11.92
C TRP A 150 -28.66 12.74 13.21
N HIS A 151 -29.76 13.48 13.40
CA HIS A 151 -30.03 14.19 14.64
C HIS A 151 -30.08 13.25 15.85
N THR A 152 -30.83 12.14 15.73
CA THR A 152 -30.98 11.17 16.81
C THR A 152 -29.65 10.46 17.12
N LYS A 153 -28.90 10.05 16.09
CA LYS A 153 -27.59 9.41 16.24
C LYS A 153 -26.55 10.36 16.83
N GLY A 154 -26.53 11.62 16.39
CA GLY A 154 -25.67 12.67 16.93
C GLY A 154 -25.92 12.89 18.42
N ILE A 155 -27.20 13.02 18.84
CA ILE A 155 -27.56 13.18 20.26
C ILE A 155 -27.08 11.98 21.07
N LYS A 156 -27.30 10.76 20.56
CA LYS A 156 -26.85 9.54 21.25
C LYS A 156 -25.34 9.54 21.45
N LYS A 157 -24.56 9.78 20.38
CA LYS A 157 -23.09 9.85 20.45
C LYS A 157 -22.59 10.93 21.41
N LEU A 158 -23.22 12.11 21.41
CA LEU A 158 -22.86 13.20 22.32
C LEU A 158 -23.15 12.83 23.78
N ALA A 159 -24.29 12.16 24.05
CA ALA A 159 -24.61 11.65 25.39
C ALA A 159 -23.60 10.58 25.86
N ASP A 160 -23.26 9.62 25.00
CA ASP A 160 -22.29 8.56 25.31
C ASP A 160 -20.90 9.16 25.58
N ALA A 161 -20.47 10.15 24.80
CA ALA A 161 -19.22 10.87 25.00
C ALA A 161 -19.18 11.64 26.32
N LEU A 162 -20.29 12.29 26.71
CA LEU A 162 -20.41 12.96 28.01
C LEU A 162 -20.35 11.98 29.18
N ASP A 163 -20.93 10.79 29.03
CA ASP A 163 -20.88 9.76 30.06
C ASP A 163 -19.46 9.21 30.24
N LEU A 164 -18.74 8.96 29.15
CA LEU A 164 -17.32 8.60 29.19
C LEU A 164 -16.48 9.71 29.84
N ARG A 165 -16.75 10.98 29.50
CA ARG A 165 -16.08 12.13 30.12
C ARG A 165 -16.33 12.20 31.61
N ASP A 166 -17.57 12.00 32.07
CA ASP A 166 -17.89 12.01 33.49
C ASP A 166 -17.32 10.83 34.25
N GLN A 167 -17.29 9.63 33.66
CA GLN A 167 -16.62 8.47 34.25
C GLN A 167 -15.12 8.73 34.40
N PHE A 168 -14.50 9.33 33.39
CA PHE A 168 -13.11 9.77 33.44
C PHE A 168 -12.86 10.82 34.53
N LEU A 169 -13.72 11.83 34.65
CA LEU A 169 -13.61 12.87 35.69
C LEU A 169 -13.90 12.32 37.09
N ALA A 170 -14.84 11.39 37.23
CA ALA A 170 -15.13 10.69 38.48
C ALA A 170 -13.93 9.84 38.95
N SER A 171 -13.17 9.25 38.01
CA SER A 171 -11.93 8.51 38.32
C SER A 171 -10.77 9.39 38.82
N ARG A 172 -10.87 10.72 38.64
CA ARG A 172 -9.85 11.73 39.00
C ARG A 172 -10.09 12.45 40.34
N SER A 173 -11.18 12.15 41.07
CA SER A 173 -11.45 12.82 42.35
C SER A 173 -10.56 12.32 43.50
N PRO A 174 -9.89 13.21 44.28
CA PRO A 174 -9.03 12.80 45.39
C PRO A 174 -9.84 12.32 46.60
N ARG A 175 -9.46 11.16 47.18
CA ARG A 175 -10.04 10.62 48.42
C ARG A 175 -9.77 11.56 49.62
N PRO A 176 -10.70 11.71 50.59
CA PRO A 176 -10.49 12.60 51.73
C PRO A 176 -9.44 12.04 52.71
N ARG A 177 -8.50 12.90 53.12
CA ARG A 177 -7.47 12.59 54.12
C ARG A 177 -8.07 12.55 55.53
N ARG A 178 -8.03 11.40 56.20
CA ARG A 178 -8.27 11.27 57.64
C ARG A 178 -7.06 11.78 58.44
N LYS A 179 -7.33 12.52 59.52
CA LYS A 179 -6.33 12.90 60.54
C LYS A 179 -6.07 11.70 61.46
N LEU A 180 -4.81 11.44 61.82
CA LEU A 180 -4.42 10.51 62.87
C LEU A 180 -3.40 11.19 63.82
N PRO A 181 -3.40 10.81 65.12
CA PRO A 181 -2.68 11.50 66.18
C PRO A 181 -1.24 10.97 66.38
N ARG A 182 -0.51 11.67 67.25
CA ARG A 182 0.93 11.53 67.56
C ARG A 182 1.29 10.27 68.40
N PHE A 183 2.60 9.96 68.42
CA PHE A 183 3.37 8.85 69.07
C PHE A 183 3.60 7.61 68.17
N ALA A 184 4.77 6.96 67.99
CA ALA A 184 6.12 6.99 68.56
C ALA A 184 7.12 6.27 67.57
N PRO A 185 8.44 6.48 67.64
CA PRO A 185 9.45 6.10 66.61
C PRO A 185 9.70 4.59 66.35
N LEU A 186 8.99 3.66 66.99
CA LEU A 186 9.17 2.21 66.82
C LEU A 186 8.35 1.64 65.61
N VAL A 187 7.25 2.28 65.24
CA VAL A 187 6.36 1.84 64.14
C VAL A 187 6.95 2.13 62.77
N VAL A 188 7.75 3.20 62.64
CA VAL A 188 8.42 3.58 61.38
C VAL A 188 9.50 2.57 61.00
N LEU A 189 10.22 2.02 61.99
CA LEU A 189 11.28 1.04 61.79
C LEU A 189 10.72 -0.34 61.37
N LEU A 190 9.60 -0.76 61.98
CA LEU A 190 8.87 -1.98 61.59
C LEU A 190 8.15 -1.81 60.24
N ALA A 191 7.58 -0.63 59.97
CA ALA A 191 6.99 -0.32 58.67
C ALA A 191 8.06 -0.25 57.55
N PHE A 192 9.25 0.24 57.85
CA PHE A 192 10.38 0.28 56.92
C PHE A 192 10.95 -1.12 56.67
N ALA A 193 11.12 -1.94 57.71
CA ALA A 193 11.49 -3.35 57.57
C ALA A 193 10.43 -4.16 56.81
N ALA A 194 9.14 -3.93 57.08
CA ALA A 194 8.05 -4.52 56.30
C ALA A 194 8.03 -4.02 54.85
N LEU A 195 8.37 -2.76 54.59
CA LEU A 195 8.54 -2.19 53.24
C LEU A 195 9.73 -2.79 52.51
N LEU A 196 10.83 -3.10 53.20
CA LEU A 196 12.01 -3.76 52.64
C LEU A 196 11.74 -5.24 52.35
N VAL A 197 11.05 -5.96 53.24
CA VAL A 197 10.64 -7.36 53.01
C VAL A 197 9.57 -7.45 51.92
N TRP A 198 8.58 -6.56 51.93
CA TRP A 198 7.58 -6.45 50.87
C TRP A 198 8.22 -6.04 49.54
N GLY A 199 9.10 -5.05 49.56
CA GLY A 199 9.85 -4.57 48.39
C GLY A 199 10.79 -5.62 47.83
N GLY A 200 11.48 -6.38 48.68
CA GLY A 200 12.34 -7.50 48.29
C GLY A 200 11.56 -8.67 47.71
N ASN A 201 10.45 -9.06 48.33
CA ASN A 201 9.53 -10.06 47.77
C ASN A 201 8.94 -9.59 46.44
N LYS A 202 8.59 -8.31 46.33
CA LYS A 202 8.05 -7.73 45.10
C LYS A 202 9.09 -7.66 43.99
N ALA A 203 10.32 -7.25 44.30
CA ALA A 203 11.45 -7.25 43.38
C ALA A 203 11.76 -8.67 42.88
N LEU A 204 11.73 -9.67 43.77
CA LEU A 204 11.92 -11.08 43.39
C LEU A 204 10.81 -11.59 42.47
N ARG A 205 9.55 -11.22 42.74
CA ARG A 205 8.41 -11.56 41.87
C ARG A 205 8.54 -10.91 40.49
N VAL A 206 8.84 -9.61 40.45
CA VAL A 206 9.08 -8.86 39.21
C VAL A 206 10.24 -9.48 38.43
N TYR A 207 11.35 -9.82 39.08
CA TYR A 207 12.50 -10.45 38.44
C TYR A 207 12.15 -11.81 37.83
N ARG A 208 11.41 -12.67 38.56
CA ARG A 208 10.96 -13.97 38.05
C ARG A 208 10.01 -13.83 36.86
N LEU A 209 9.00 -12.95 36.98
CA LEU A 209 8.05 -12.69 35.90
C LEU A 209 8.73 -12.07 34.67
N ALA A 210 9.65 -11.13 34.86
CA ALA A 210 10.42 -10.54 33.76
C ALA A 210 11.30 -11.58 33.07
N GLY A 211 11.91 -12.52 33.82
CA GLY A 211 12.67 -13.64 33.26
C GLY A 211 11.79 -14.58 32.42
N LEU A 212 10.58 -14.88 32.88
CA LEU A 212 9.61 -15.70 32.14
C LEU A 212 9.18 -15.02 30.83
N VAL A 213 8.72 -13.77 30.93
CA VAL A 213 8.32 -12.95 29.75
C VAL A 213 9.47 -12.85 28.74
N TRP A 214 10.71 -12.66 29.22
CA TRP A 214 11.88 -12.60 28.34
C TRP A 214 12.12 -13.92 27.60
N GLN A 215 12.04 -15.04 28.33
CA GLN A 215 12.22 -16.37 27.74
C GLN A 215 11.14 -16.64 26.68
N GLU A 216 9.87 -16.42 26.99
CA GLU A 216 8.76 -16.62 26.07
C GLU A 216 8.85 -15.69 24.84
N ALA A 217 9.16 -14.41 25.04
CA ALA A 217 9.38 -13.47 23.94
C ALA A 217 10.56 -13.89 23.05
N SER A 218 11.64 -14.44 23.63
CA SER A 218 12.78 -14.93 22.86
C SER A 218 12.46 -16.19 22.04
N GLN A 219 11.61 -17.08 22.56
CA GLN A 219 11.11 -18.24 21.83
C GLN A 219 10.21 -17.82 20.66
N LEU A 220 9.30 -16.85 20.89
CA LEU A 220 8.45 -16.30 19.84
C LEU A 220 9.27 -15.60 18.75
N ARG A 221 10.29 -14.82 19.14
CA ARG A 221 11.25 -14.20 18.21
C ARG A 221 11.96 -15.23 17.34
N ALA A 222 12.40 -16.35 17.90
CA ALA A 222 13.03 -17.41 17.13
C ALA A 222 12.09 -18.04 16.10
N GLN A 223 10.80 -18.19 16.42
CA GLN A 223 9.79 -18.67 15.47
C GLN A 223 9.45 -17.63 14.39
N ALA A 224 9.43 -16.34 14.75
CA ALA A 224 9.16 -15.24 13.82
C ALA A 224 10.29 -15.01 12.79
N ALA A 225 11.50 -15.52 13.04
CA ALA A 225 12.63 -15.38 12.13
C ALA A 225 12.47 -16.18 10.82
N ALA A 226 11.67 -17.26 10.84
CA ALA A 226 11.37 -18.09 9.67
C ALA A 226 9.88 -18.45 9.65
N PRO A 227 9.00 -17.49 9.31
CA PRO A 227 7.57 -17.68 9.42
C PRO A 227 7.06 -18.70 8.39
N SER A 228 6.39 -19.72 8.90
CA SER A 228 5.58 -20.70 8.19
C SER A 228 4.24 -20.86 8.91
N LEU A 229 3.23 -21.41 8.24
CA LEU A 229 1.93 -21.66 8.90
C LEU A 229 2.06 -22.57 10.12
N ALA A 230 2.95 -23.56 10.08
CA ALA A 230 3.25 -24.42 11.22
C ALA A 230 3.81 -23.62 12.41
N THR A 231 4.74 -22.69 12.16
CA THR A 231 5.27 -21.83 13.23
C THR A 231 4.24 -20.82 13.73
N VAL A 232 3.37 -20.27 12.88
CA VAL A 232 2.29 -19.36 13.29
C VAL A 232 1.28 -20.09 14.18
N ARG A 233 0.92 -21.33 13.84
CA ARG A 233 0.04 -22.17 14.66
C ARG A 233 0.66 -22.52 16.01
N ALA A 234 1.95 -22.87 16.02
CA ALA A 234 2.68 -23.15 17.26
C ALA A 234 2.88 -21.90 18.14
N ALA A 235 2.87 -20.71 17.54
CA ALA A 235 3.01 -19.44 18.25
C ALA A 235 1.78 -19.07 19.08
N GLY A 236 0.58 -19.56 18.74
CA GLY A 236 -0.67 -19.21 19.42
C GLY A 236 -0.66 -19.39 20.93
N PRO A 237 -0.44 -20.63 21.44
CA PRO A 237 -0.37 -20.88 22.88
C PRO A 237 0.77 -20.11 23.57
N LEU A 238 1.91 -19.93 22.88
CA LEU A 238 3.03 -19.15 23.41
C LEU A 238 2.67 -17.67 23.56
N LEU A 239 1.94 -17.13 22.60
CA LEU A 239 1.49 -15.74 22.60
C LEU A 239 0.44 -15.47 23.67
N GLU A 240 -0.50 -16.39 23.87
CA GLU A 240 -1.48 -16.31 24.94
C GLU A 240 -0.81 -16.33 26.33
N ASN A 241 0.14 -17.25 26.54
CA ASN A 241 0.92 -17.33 27.78
C ASN A 241 1.74 -16.05 28.01
N LEU A 242 2.48 -15.61 26.98
CA LEU A 242 3.30 -14.39 27.02
C LEU A 242 2.47 -13.15 27.36
N ARG A 243 1.28 -13.01 26.76
CA ARG A 243 0.37 -11.90 27.06
C ARG A 243 -0.11 -11.97 28.51
N ALA A 244 -0.50 -13.14 29.01
CA ALA A 244 -0.96 -13.33 30.38
C ALA A 244 0.14 -13.07 31.43
N ASP A 245 1.36 -13.52 31.15
CA ASP A 245 2.55 -13.29 31.99
C ASP A 245 2.97 -11.83 31.97
N PHE A 246 2.93 -11.18 30.79
CA PHE A 246 3.21 -9.76 30.64
C PHE A 246 2.19 -8.89 31.40
N LEU A 247 0.89 -9.20 31.32
CA LEU A 247 -0.13 -8.48 32.08
C LEU A 247 0.07 -8.62 33.60
N ARG A 248 0.49 -9.80 34.08
CA ARG A 248 0.88 -10.01 35.49
C ARG A 248 2.11 -9.18 35.86
N LEU A 249 3.14 -9.17 35.02
CA LEU A 249 4.34 -8.34 35.20
C LEU A 249 3.98 -6.84 35.26
N ARG A 250 3.12 -6.38 34.35
CA ARG A 250 2.64 -4.99 34.29
C ARG A 250 1.87 -4.63 35.57
N ALA A 251 0.98 -5.49 36.05
CA ALA A 251 0.24 -5.26 37.28
C ALA A 251 1.16 -5.10 38.50
N GLU A 252 2.19 -5.94 38.60
CA GLU A 252 3.19 -5.85 39.68
C GLU A 252 4.04 -4.58 39.58
N THR A 253 4.39 -4.16 38.36
CA THR A 253 5.26 -3.00 38.10
C THR A 253 4.51 -1.66 38.02
N GLN A 254 3.18 -1.64 37.91
CA GLN A 254 2.41 -0.42 37.65
C GLN A 254 2.63 0.74 38.63
N PRO A 255 2.77 0.52 39.95
CA PRO A 255 3.13 1.60 40.88
C PRO A 255 4.51 2.21 40.60
N LEU A 256 5.47 1.40 40.16
CA LEU A 256 6.82 1.84 39.80
C LEU A 256 6.82 2.56 38.45
N LEU A 257 6.07 2.05 37.46
CA LEU A 257 5.95 2.68 36.14
C LEU A 257 5.42 4.12 36.23
N ARG A 258 4.50 4.43 37.16
CA ARG A 258 4.04 5.81 37.38
C ARG A 258 5.13 6.77 37.86
N ALA A 259 6.10 6.26 38.62
CA ALA A 259 7.23 7.04 39.15
C ALA A 259 8.44 7.04 38.21
N ALA A 260 8.49 6.12 37.25
CA ALA A 260 9.65 5.87 36.40
C ALA A 260 10.10 7.08 35.56
N PRO A 261 9.20 7.91 34.98
CA PRO A 261 9.61 9.13 34.26
C PRO A 261 10.43 10.12 35.11
N ALA A 262 10.24 10.13 36.44
CA ALA A 262 10.99 10.99 37.36
C ALA A 262 12.40 10.45 37.68
N LEU A 263 12.73 9.23 37.26
CA LEU A 263 14.00 8.55 37.53
C LEU A 263 14.97 8.59 36.34
N GLY A 264 14.74 9.50 35.37
CA GLY A 264 15.62 9.69 34.21
C GLY A 264 17.06 10.08 34.53
N TRP A 265 17.31 10.55 35.76
CA TRP A 265 18.64 10.94 36.25
C TRP A 265 19.55 9.76 36.60
N VAL A 266 19.03 8.53 36.70
CA VAL A 266 19.83 7.36 37.07
C VAL A 266 20.92 7.12 36.01
N PRO A 267 22.21 7.04 36.37
CA PRO A 267 23.27 6.82 35.40
C PRO A 267 23.08 5.51 34.63
N VAL A 268 23.40 5.51 33.34
CA VAL A 268 23.37 4.36 32.41
C VAL A 268 21.97 3.81 32.10
N TYR A 269 21.06 3.70 33.07
CA TYR A 269 19.73 3.10 32.92
C TYR A 269 18.57 4.09 33.04
N GLY A 270 18.85 5.37 33.32
CA GLY A 270 17.81 6.39 33.53
C GLY A 270 16.90 6.59 32.32
N GLY A 271 17.46 6.53 31.10
CA GLY A 271 16.67 6.60 29.87
C GLY A 271 15.69 5.43 29.74
N ASP A 272 16.14 4.20 29.98
CA ASP A 272 15.30 3.00 29.97
C ASP A 272 14.21 3.05 31.05
N ILE A 273 14.56 3.48 32.26
CA ILE A 273 13.60 3.61 33.37
C ILE A 273 12.55 4.67 33.02
N ALA A 274 12.97 5.83 32.52
CA ALA A 274 12.05 6.89 32.13
C ALA A 274 11.11 6.48 30.98
N ALA A 275 11.60 5.65 30.05
CA ALA A 275 10.85 5.12 28.93
C ALA A 275 10.00 3.87 29.26
N ALA A 276 10.20 3.26 30.45
CA ALA A 276 9.53 2.02 30.84
C ALA A 276 8.00 2.03 30.69
N PRO A 277 7.27 3.13 30.96
CA PRO A 277 5.82 3.18 30.74
C PRO A 277 5.44 3.06 29.26
N GLU A 278 6.18 3.70 28.36
CA GLU A 278 5.92 3.65 26.92
C GLU A 278 6.36 2.30 26.34
N LEU A 279 7.49 1.74 26.79
CA LEU A 279 7.90 0.38 26.43
C LEU A 279 6.86 -0.67 26.89
N ALA A 280 6.27 -0.48 28.07
CA ALA A 280 5.21 -1.36 28.56
C ALA A 280 3.91 -1.20 27.75
N THR A 281 3.56 0.02 27.32
CA THR A 281 2.42 0.26 26.42
C THR A 281 2.68 -0.38 25.05
N LEU A 282 3.87 -0.20 24.48
CA LEU A 282 4.27 -0.82 23.21
C LEU A 282 4.13 -2.35 23.27
N ALA A 283 4.70 -2.99 24.31
CA ALA A 283 4.62 -4.44 24.47
C ALA A 283 3.18 -4.93 24.69
N ASP A 284 2.39 -4.24 25.54
CA ASP A 284 0.97 -4.59 25.78
C ASP A 284 0.15 -4.57 24.50
N SER A 285 0.26 -3.46 23.76
CA SER A 285 -0.49 -3.19 22.55
C SER A 285 -0.08 -4.14 21.41
N LEU A 286 1.21 -4.45 21.27
CA LEU A 286 1.69 -5.44 20.29
C LEU A 286 1.18 -6.85 20.62
N LEU A 287 1.31 -7.28 21.89
CA LEU A 287 0.85 -8.60 22.31
C LEU A 287 -0.68 -8.72 22.19
N ALA A 288 -1.41 -7.65 22.50
CA ALA A 288 -2.86 -7.60 22.31
C ALA A 288 -3.24 -7.73 20.82
N SER A 289 -2.60 -6.95 19.94
CA SER A 289 -2.83 -7.03 18.50
C SER A 289 -2.54 -8.41 17.95
N ALA A 290 -1.41 -9.00 18.33
CA ALA A 290 -0.99 -10.31 17.85
C ALA A 290 -1.95 -11.41 18.35
N ASP A 291 -2.32 -11.41 19.64
CA ASP A 291 -3.23 -12.42 20.21
C ASP A 291 -4.63 -12.31 19.61
N GLN A 292 -5.16 -11.09 19.44
CA GLN A 292 -6.45 -10.85 18.78
C GLN A 292 -6.43 -11.31 17.33
N SER A 293 -5.37 -10.98 16.58
CA SER A 293 -5.21 -11.43 15.18
C SER A 293 -5.10 -12.96 15.09
N TYR A 294 -4.33 -13.59 15.99
CA TYR A 294 -4.21 -15.04 16.04
C TYR A 294 -5.56 -15.71 16.32
N ARG A 295 -6.30 -15.26 17.35
CA ARG A 295 -7.62 -15.82 17.67
C ARG A 295 -8.64 -15.62 16.55
N ALA A 296 -8.54 -14.49 15.85
CA ALA A 296 -9.41 -14.18 14.71
C ALA A 296 -9.15 -15.11 13.52
N LEU A 297 -7.88 -15.44 13.27
CA LEU A 297 -7.44 -16.21 12.11
C LEU A 297 -7.17 -17.69 12.39
N SER A 298 -7.09 -18.13 13.65
CA SER A 298 -6.79 -19.52 14.00
C SER A 298 -7.76 -20.54 13.39
N PRO A 299 -9.08 -20.27 13.28
CA PRO A 299 -9.98 -21.20 12.59
C PRO A 299 -9.61 -21.40 11.12
N LEU A 300 -9.12 -20.35 10.44
CA LEU A 300 -8.62 -20.45 9.06
C LEU A 300 -7.34 -21.26 9.00
N LEU A 301 -6.41 -21.05 9.95
CA LEU A 301 -5.16 -21.80 10.06
C LEU A 301 -5.40 -23.30 10.32
N ASP A 302 -6.43 -23.64 11.10
CA ASP A 302 -6.83 -25.03 11.35
C ASP A 302 -7.48 -25.66 10.12
N SER A 303 -8.47 -24.98 9.50
CA SER A 303 -9.09 -25.41 8.23
C SER A 303 -8.06 -25.62 7.12
N TYR A 304 -7.04 -24.75 7.08
CA TYR A 304 -5.92 -24.85 6.17
C TYR A 304 -5.11 -26.14 6.41
N ALA A 305 -4.77 -26.42 7.67
CA ALA A 305 -3.90 -27.55 8.02
C ALA A 305 -4.56 -28.91 7.73
N ASP A 306 -5.89 -28.94 7.74
CA ASP A 306 -6.69 -30.12 7.45
C ASP A 306 -6.92 -30.33 5.93
N GLY A 307 -6.27 -29.53 5.06
CA GLY A 307 -6.36 -29.65 3.61
C GLY A 307 -7.68 -29.16 3.01
N GLN A 308 -8.51 -28.46 3.79
CA GLN A 308 -9.81 -27.95 3.35
C GLN A 308 -9.67 -26.50 2.88
N PHE A 309 -9.28 -26.30 1.63
CA PHE A 309 -9.31 -24.97 1.00
C PHE A 309 -10.66 -24.75 0.30
N ASP A 310 -11.54 -23.98 0.94
CA ASP A 310 -12.78 -23.50 0.35
C ASP A 310 -12.83 -21.97 0.51
N PRO A 311 -12.56 -21.21 -0.56
CA PRO A 311 -12.57 -19.74 -0.51
C PRO A 311 -13.86 -19.12 0.01
N ALA A 312 -15.02 -19.76 -0.20
CA ALA A 312 -16.29 -19.25 0.32
C ALA A 312 -16.33 -19.37 1.85
N ARG A 313 -15.94 -20.52 2.40
CA ARG A 313 -15.85 -20.71 3.86
C ARG A 313 -14.80 -19.80 4.49
N TRP A 314 -13.64 -19.65 3.85
CA TRP A 314 -12.60 -18.73 4.31
C TRP A 314 -13.11 -17.30 4.35
N THR A 315 -13.84 -16.88 3.32
CA THR A 315 -14.45 -15.55 3.26
C THR A 315 -15.47 -15.37 4.37
N GLU A 316 -16.33 -16.36 4.62
CA GLU A 316 -17.29 -16.33 5.73
C GLU A 316 -16.59 -16.20 7.09
N HIS A 317 -15.50 -16.95 7.30
CA HIS A 317 -14.72 -16.88 8.54
C HIS A 317 -14.04 -15.52 8.70
N LEU A 318 -13.51 -14.94 7.62
CA LEU A 318 -12.95 -13.59 7.63
C LEU A 318 -14.01 -12.52 7.93
N ILE A 319 -15.25 -12.70 7.47
CA ILE A 319 -16.38 -11.83 7.84
C ILE A 319 -16.67 -11.94 9.34
N GLN A 320 -16.75 -13.17 9.87
CA GLN A 320 -17.00 -13.40 11.29
C GLN A 320 -15.87 -12.88 12.19
N ALA A 321 -14.63 -12.87 11.67
CA ALA A 321 -13.44 -12.38 12.34
C ALA A 321 -13.30 -10.84 12.37
N GLN A 322 -14.11 -10.09 11.58
CA GLN A 322 -13.96 -8.64 11.45
C GLN A 322 -13.98 -7.85 12.78
N PRO A 323 -14.83 -8.16 13.78
CA PRO A 323 -14.80 -7.47 15.06
C PRO A 323 -13.44 -7.60 15.76
N GLN A 324 -12.89 -8.82 15.81
CA GLN A 324 -11.60 -9.11 16.45
C GLN A 324 -10.43 -8.50 15.66
N LEU A 325 -10.49 -8.52 14.32
CA LEU A 325 -9.49 -7.86 13.47
C LEU A 325 -9.52 -6.34 13.67
N THR A 326 -10.70 -5.75 13.86
CA THR A 326 -10.84 -4.32 14.18
C THR A 326 -10.24 -3.98 15.55
N GLU A 327 -10.45 -4.82 16.57
CA GLU A 327 -9.80 -4.64 17.87
C GLU A 327 -8.27 -4.80 17.77
N ALA A 328 -7.80 -5.79 17.01
CA ALA A 328 -6.38 -5.98 16.75
C ALA A 328 -5.78 -4.72 16.10
N ARG A 329 -6.52 -4.07 15.19
CA ARG A 329 -6.07 -2.86 14.49
C ARG A 329 -5.89 -1.70 15.44
N VAL A 330 -6.87 -1.49 16.32
CA VAL A 330 -6.78 -0.47 17.39
C VAL A 330 -5.57 -0.74 18.28
N SER A 331 -5.33 -2.00 18.66
CA SER A 331 -4.16 -2.38 19.46
C SER A 331 -2.84 -2.11 18.71
N LEU A 332 -2.78 -2.40 17.41
CA LEU A 332 -1.60 -2.14 16.59
C LEU A 332 -1.33 -0.64 16.45
N ASP A 333 -2.36 0.17 16.24
CA ASP A 333 -2.22 1.62 16.13
C ASP A 333 -1.68 2.22 17.46
N LEU A 334 -2.16 1.73 18.61
CA LEU A 334 -1.61 2.10 19.93
C LEU A 334 -0.14 1.69 20.09
N ALA A 335 0.26 0.52 19.55
CA ALA A 335 1.65 0.09 19.55
C ALA A 335 2.53 1.01 18.69
N ARG A 336 2.07 1.36 17.49
CA ARG A 336 2.78 2.28 16.59
C ARG A 336 2.97 3.64 17.25
N ASP A 337 1.92 4.17 17.88
CA ASP A 337 1.97 5.44 18.62
C ASP A 337 2.95 5.38 19.80
N ALA A 338 2.94 4.29 20.58
CA ALA A 338 3.88 4.08 21.67
C ALA A 338 5.33 3.98 21.16
N ARG A 339 5.55 3.27 20.05
CA ARG A 339 6.87 3.17 19.40
C ARG A 339 7.37 4.53 18.93
N ALA A 340 6.50 5.36 18.33
CA ALA A 340 6.86 6.68 17.82
C ALA A 340 7.25 7.69 18.92
N ARG A 341 6.72 7.52 20.15
CA ARG A 341 7.08 8.36 21.31
C ARG A 341 8.44 8.01 21.95
N LEU A 342 9.05 6.89 21.59
CA LEU A 342 10.34 6.47 22.16
C LEU A 342 11.53 7.19 21.49
N ASP A 343 12.36 7.84 22.31
CA ASP A 343 13.64 8.42 21.88
C ASP A 343 14.75 7.37 21.96
N LEU A 344 15.07 6.73 20.83
CA LEU A 344 16.10 5.70 20.71
C LEU A 344 17.50 6.15 21.16
N THR A 345 17.77 7.46 21.15
CA THR A 345 19.10 7.99 21.53
C THR A 345 19.34 7.94 23.02
N ARG A 346 18.26 7.93 23.81
CA ARG A 346 18.30 7.86 25.29
C ARG A 346 18.23 6.44 25.82
N LEU A 347 17.85 5.47 24.99
CA LEU A 347 17.72 4.07 25.38
C LEU A 347 19.09 3.36 25.40
N SER A 348 19.22 2.38 26.27
CA SER A 348 20.42 1.56 26.33
C SER A 348 20.61 0.73 25.06
N PRO A 349 21.86 0.43 24.67
CA PRO A 349 22.15 -0.41 23.50
C PRO A 349 21.54 -1.82 23.57
N ARG A 350 21.15 -2.29 24.76
CA ARG A 350 20.56 -3.62 24.96
C ARG A 350 19.15 -3.75 24.38
N LEU A 351 18.39 -2.65 24.31
CA LEU A 351 17.02 -2.65 23.79
C LEU A 351 16.94 -2.48 22.27
N ARG A 352 18.00 -1.95 21.64
CA ARG A 352 18.02 -1.67 20.19
C ARG A 352 17.67 -2.90 19.34
N PRO A 353 18.28 -4.09 19.54
CA PRO A 353 17.96 -5.25 18.70
C PRO A 353 16.53 -5.78 18.85
N PHE A 354 15.78 -5.37 19.88
CA PHE A 354 14.36 -5.71 20.02
C PHE A 354 13.48 -4.67 19.34
N LEU A 355 13.83 -3.39 19.46
CA LEU A 355 13.12 -2.32 18.76
C LEU A 355 13.32 -2.41 17.25
N ASP A 356 14.51 -2.78 16.79
CA ASP A 356 14.80 -3.03 15.37
C ASP A 356 13.94 -4.19 14.82
N ASP A 357 13.68 -5.23 15.62
CA ASP A 357 12.77 -6.33 15.25
C ASP A 357 11.32 -5.84 15.19
N VAL A 358 10.89 -5.06 16.19
CA VAL A 358 9.54 -4.46 16.21
C VAL A 358 9.35 -3.55 15.01
N ASP A 359 10.33 -2.71 14.66
CA ASP A 359 10.26 -1.81 13.51
C ASP A 359 10.19 -2.54 12.18
N ARG A 360 10.81 -3.72 12.08
CA ARG A 360 10.69 -4.61 10.91
C ARG A 360 9.34 -5.32 10.83
N LEU A 361 8.77 -5.71 11.97
CA LEU A 361 7.52 -6.47 12.03
C LEU A 361 6.27 -5.58 11.97
N LEU A 362 6.32 -4.36 12.50
CA LEU A 362 5.18 -3.45 12.57
C LEU A 362 4.51 -3.23 11.19
N PRO A 363 5.25 -2.91 10.11
CA PRO A 363 4.65 -2.77 8.78
C PRO A 363 4.02 -4.06 8.28
N LEU A 364 4.64 -5.22 8.53
CA LEU A 364 4.11 -6.53 8.11
C LEU A 364 2.81 -6.89 8.83
N LEU A 365 2.71 -6.58 10.12
CA LEU A 365 1.47 -6.75 10.90
C LEU A 365 0.38 -5.79 10.41
N ASP A 366 0.74 -4.55 10.10
CA ASP A 366 -0.17 -3.53 9.56
C ASP A 366 -0.78 -3.98 8.23
N ASP A 367 0.09 -4.44 7.33
CA ASP A 367 -0.25 -4.96 6.01
C ASP A 367 -1.10 -6.24 6.10
N GLY A 368 -0.70 -7.22 6.92
CA GLY A 368 -1.44 -8.46 7.09
C GLY A 368 -2.83 -8.23 7.68
N LEU A 369 -2.96 -7.28 8.59
CA LEU A 369 -4.24 -6.93 9.19
C LEU A 369 -5.13 -6.14 8.23
N ALA A 370 -4.57 -5.18 7.50
CA ALA A 370 -5.29 -4.45 6.46
C ALA A 370 -5.83 -5.42 5.39
N LEU A 371 -5.02 -6.38 4.94
CA LEU A 371 -5.45 -7.40 4.01
C LEU A 371 -6.54 -8.30 4.61
N ALA A 372 -6.42 -8.75 5.86
CA ALA A 372 -7.45 -9.56 6.51
C ALA A 372 -8.79 -8.82 6.68
N GLN A 373 -8.74 -7.51 6.92
CA GLN A 373 -9.93 -6.65 7.02
C GLN A 373 -10.59 -6.43 5.65
N GLU A 374 -9.81 -6.21 4.60
CA GLU A 374 -10.33 -5.91 3.25
C GLU A 374 -10.55 -7.16 2.37
N ALA A 375 -10.02 -8.32 2.73
CA ALA A 375 -10.15 -9.55 1.95
C ALA A 375 -11.61 -9.94 1.65
N PRO A 376 -12.58 -9.85 2.59
CA PRO A 376 -13.99 -10.09 2.24
C PRO A 376 -14.50 -9.18 1.13
N ARG A 377 -14.11 -7.90 1.13
CA ARG A 377 -14.48 -6.94 0.08
C ARG A 377 -13.86 -7.33 -1.26
N LEU A 378 -12.56 -7.66 -1.28
CA LEU A 378 -11.85 -8.15 -2.47
C LEU A 378 -12.52 -9.40 -3.05
N LEU A 379 -13.05 -10.27 -2.18
CA LEU A 379 -13.71 -11.52 -2.51
C LEU A 379 -15.22 -11.36 -2.80
N GLY A 380 -15.70 -10.13 -2.99
CA GLY A 380 -17.10 -9.85 -3.34
C GLY A 380 -18.10 -10.21 -2.25
N ALA A 381 -17.67 -10.17 -0.99
CA ALA A 381 -18.44 -10.50 0.20
C ALA A 381 -18.61 -9.26 1.09
N SER A 382 -19.21 -8.23 0.51
CA SER A 382 -19.47 -6.95 1.16
C SER A 382 -20.84 -6.40 0.74
N SER A 383 -21.26 -5.29 1.37
CA SER A 383 -22.49 -4.58 0.99
C SER A 383 -22.48 -4.06 -0.44
N ASP A 384 -21.32 -3.96 -1.07
CA ASP A 384 -21.15 -3.42 -2.42
C ASP A 384 -21.52 -4.45 -3.52
N GLY A 385 -21.74 -5.70 -3.12
CA GLY A 385 -22.07 -6.80 -4.02
C GLY A 385 -20.85 -7.48 -4.64
N PRO A 386 -21.03 -8.19 -5.76
CA PRO A 386 -19.98 -8.94 -6.44
C PRO A 386 -18.88 -8.02 -6.98
N LYS A 387 -17.66 -8.55 -7.08
CA LYS A 387 -16.51 -7.86 -7.66
C LYS A 387 -16.14 -8.44 -9.01
N THR A 388 -15.86 -7.57 -9.98
CA THR A 388 -15.42 -7.96 -11.33
C THR A 388 -14.01 -7.44 -11.56
N TYR A 389 -13.03 -8.31 -11.82
CA TYR A 389 -11.67 -7.89 -12.14
C TYR A 389 -11.33 -8.15 -13.61
N LEU A 390 -10.65 -7.20 -14.25
CA LEU A 390 -10.09 -7.37 -15.59
C LEU A 390 -8.71 -8.01 -15.47
N LEU A 391 -8.55 -9.23 -15.99
CA LEU A 391 -7.28 -9.94 -16.01
C LEU A 391 -6.61 -9.78 -17.38
N LEU A 392 -5.40 -9.23 -17.43
CA LEU A 392 -4.61 -9.06 -18.66
C LEU A 392 -3.55 -10.16 -18.76
N ALA A 393 -3.71 -11.08 -19.72
CA ALA A 393 -2.71 -12.10 -20.02
C ALA A 393 -1.71 -11.55 -21.04
N GLN A 394 -0.49 -11.32 -20.55
CA GLN A 394 0.57 -10.67 -21.30
C GLN A 394 1.61 -11.68 -21.78
N ASN A 395 2.13 -11.44 -22.97
CA ASN A 395 3.13 -12.31 -23.61
C ASN A 395 4.44 -11.54 -23.76
N GLU A 396 5.37 -11.82 -22.86
CA GLU A 396 6.71 -11.23 -22.76
C GLU A 396 7.64 -11.59 -23.93
N ASP A 397 7.29 -12.56 -24.80
CA ASP A 397 8.06 -12.77 -26.05
C ASP A 397 7.89 -11.58 -27.02
N GLU A 398 6.87 -10.75 -26.81
CA GLU A 398 6.74 -9.43 -27.41
C GLU A 398 6.60 -8.41 -26.28
N LEU A 399 7.73 -7.93 -25.79
CA LEU A 399 7.77 -7.15 -24.56
C LEU A 399 7.05 -5.81 -24.72
N ARG A 400 6.32 -5.44 -23.67
CA ARG A 400 5.66 -4.15 -23.44
C ARG A 400 5.95 -3.77 -21.99
N PRO A 401 5.88 -2.48 -21.64
CA PRO A 401 6.39 -1.99 -20.36
C PRO A 401 5.80 -2.60 -19.09
N THR A 402 4.62 -3.22 -19.17
CA THR A 402 3.92 -3.77 -18.01
C THR A 402 3.91 -5.29 -17.95
N GLY A 403 4.62 -5.96 -18.86
CA GLY A 403 4.88 -7.40 -18.83
C GLY A 403 4.91 -8.06 -20.20
N GLY A 404 4.25 -7.48 -21.21
CA GLY A 404 4.24 -8.04 -22.56
C GLY A 404 3.00 -7.68 -23.35
N PHE A 405 2.95 -8.11 -24.60
CA PHE A 405 1.79 -7.90 -25.47
C PHE A 405 0.52 -8.53 -24.89
N ILE A 406 -0.57 -7.76 -24.76
CA ILE A 406 -1.85 -8.27 -24.25
C ILE A 406 -2.46 -9.21 -25.29
N THR A 407 -2.26 -10.51 -25.09
CA THR A 407 -2.72 -11.54 -26.03
C THR A 407 -4.19 -11.85 -25.81
N ALA A 408 -4.62 -11.87 -24.54
CA ALA A 408 -5.97 -12.14 -24.12
C ALA A 408 -6.29 -11.36 -22.85
N ALA A 409 -7.58 -11.17 -22.59
CA ALA A 409 -8.04 -10.68 -21.30
C ALA A 409 -9.28 -11.45 -20.84
N ALA A 410 -9.46 -11.52 -19.53
CA ALA A 410 -10.61 -12.17 -18.91
C ALA A 410 -11.32 -11.26 -17.92
N THR A 411 -12.61 -11.49 -17.75
CA THR A 411 -13.39 -10.94 -16.63
C THR A 411 -13.52 -12.01 -15.55
N LEU A 412 -13.04 -11.72 -14.35
CA LEU A 412 -13.18 -12.55 -13.17
C LEU A 412 -14.29 -11.98 -12.28
N LEU A 413 -15.43 -12.66 -12.20
CA LEU A 413 -16.53 -12.28 -11.32
C LEU A 413 -16.49 -13.11 -10.04
N VAL A 414 -16.38 -12.45 -8.89
CA VAL A 414 -16.33 -13.07 -7.56
C VAL A 414 -17.49 -12.58 -6.71
N ARG A 415 -18.13 -13.50 -5.98
CA ARG A 415 -19.19 -13.21 -5.01
C ARG A 415 -19.03 -14.12 -3.81
N ASP A 416 -19.03 -13.56 -2.61
CA ASP A 416 -18.97 -14.32 -1.36
C ASP A 416 -17.83 -15.36 -1.34
N GLY A 417 -16.66 -15.00 -1.86
CA GLY A 417 -15.51 -15.89 -1.99
C GLY A 417 -15.57 -16.90 -3.15
N ARG A 418 -16.65 -16.92 -3.93
CA ARG A 418 -16.83 -17.86 -5.05
C ARG A 418 -16.55 -17.18 -6.38
N ILE A 419 -15.78 -17.85 -7.24
CA ILE A 419 -15.65 -17.49 -8.64
C ILE A 419 -16.95 -17.88 -9.34
N LEU A 420 -17.74 -16.89 -9.76
CA LEU A 420 -18.99 -17.10 -10.51
C LEU A 420 -18.71 -17.27 -12.00
N SER A 421 -17.73 -16.54 -12.53
CA SER A 421 -17.27 -16.69 -13.90
C SER A 421 -15.81 -16.26 -14.04
N LEU A 422 -15.08 -16.98 -14.87
CA LEU A 422 -13.79 -16.58 -15.41
C LEU A 422 -13.78 -16.98 -16.88
N THR A 423 -13.63 -16.02 -17.79
CA THR A 423 -13.69 -16.29 -19.23
C THR A 423 -12.69 -15.43 -19.97
N PHE A 424 -11.73 -16.08 -20.62
CA PHE A 424 -10.78 -15.40 -21.49
C PHE A 424 -11.38 -15.15 -22.87
N GLN A 425 -11.03 -14.01 -23.43
CA GLN A 425 -11.30 -13.60 -24.82
C GLN A 425 -10.02 -13.06 -25.44
N ASN A 426 -9.92 -13.06 -26.77
CA ASN A 426 -8.77 -12.44 -27.42
C ASN A 426 -8.80 -10.94 -27.18
N SER A 427 -7.64 -10.29 -27.16
CA SER A 427 -7.60 -8.84 -26.98
C SER A 427 -8.37 -8.08 -28.06
N SER A 428 -8.41 -8.59 -29.30
CA SER A 428 -9.20 -8.01 -30.39
C SER A 428 -10.72 -8.12 -30.21
N ASP A 429 -11.20 -9.04 -29.36
CA ASP A 429 -12.64 -9.20 -29.10
C ASP A 429 -13.19 -8.04 -28.25
N TYR A 430 -12.31 -7.25 -27.63
CA TYR A 430 -12.65 -6.04 -26.88
C TYR A 430 -12.66 -4.78 -27.73
N ASP A 431 -12.25 -4.87 -29.01
CA ASP A 431 -12.25 -3.72 -29.89
C ASP A 431 -13.62 -3.49 -30.54
N ASN A 432 -14.06 -2.23 -30.58
CA ASN A 432 -15.33 -1.80 -31.19
C ASN A 432 -15.10 -0.56 -32.06
N TRP A 433 -14.97 -0.77 -33.38
CA TRP A 433 -14.65 0.28 -34.35
C TRP A 433 -15.76 1.31 -34.58
N ASP A 434 -16.96 1.10 -34.01
CA ASP A 434 -18.03 2.12 -34.00
C ASP A 434 -17.82 3.17 -32.90
N ARG A 435 -16.80 3.01 -32.04
CA ARG A 435 -16.46 3.93 -30.95
C ARG A 435 -15.29 4.85 -31.33
N PRO A 436 -15.25 6.09 -30.77
CA PRO A 436 -14.18 7.03 -31.07
C PRO A 436 -12.92 6.75 -30.24
N TYR A 437 -12.02 5.92 -30.76
CA TYR A 437 -10.76 5.63 -30.10
C TYR A 437 -9.88 6.88 -29.90
N PRO A 438 -9.13 6.96 -28.79
CA PRO A 438 -8.17 8.04 -28.58
C PRO A 438 -6.98 7.88 -29.53
N PRO A 439 -6.29 8.98 -29.89
CA PRO A 439 -5.08 8.89 -30.69
C PRO A 439 -4.03 8.04 -29.96
N ALA A 440 -3.32 7.19 -30.70
CA ALA A 440 -2.21 6.45 -30.11
C ALA A 440 -1.10 7.41 -29.67
N PRO A 441 -0.29 7.06 -28.66
CA PRO A 441 1.02 7.65 -28.46
C PRO A 441 1.78 7.75 -29.79
N TRP A 442 2.42 8.89 -30.05
CA TRP A 442 2.97 9.18 -31.36
C TRP A 442 4.00 8.14 -31.81
N GLN A 443 4.68 7.48 -30.86
CA GLN A 443 5.62 6.39 -31.10
C GLN A 443 4.94 5.20 -31.78
N LEU A 444 3.74 4.82 -31.34
CA LEU A 444 2.95 3.77 -31.98
C LEU A 444 2.47 4.21 -33.36
N GLN A 445 2.11 5.49 -33.54
CA GLN A 445 1.77 6.03 -34.86
C GLN A 445 2.96 5.98 -35.82
N GLN A 446 4.15 6.37 -35.37
CA GLN A 446 5.35 6.46 -36.21
C GLN A 446 5.97 5.10 -36.49
N TYR A 447 6.14 4.25 -35.47
CA TYR A 447 6.92 3.02 -35.59
C TYR A 447 6.05 1.78 -35.88
N MET A 448 4.76 1.83 -35.54
CA MET A 448 3.82 0.74 -35.77
C MET A 448 2.68 1.08 -36.74
N ASN A 449 2.63 2.31 -37.28
CA ASN A 449 1.51 2.78 -38.12
C ASN A 449 0.14 2.55 -37.45
N SER A 450 0.07 2.70 -36.12
CA SER A 450 -1.15 2.57 -35.35
C SER A 450 -1.69 3.95 -35.01
N PRO A 451 -2.70 4.50 -35.74
CA PRO A 451 -3.16 5.87 -35.55
C PRO A 451 -3.96 6.06 -34.24
N VAL A 452 -4.52 4.98 -33.69
CA VAL A 452 -5.40 4.99 -32.52
C VAL A 452 -4.93 3.98 -31.48
N LEU A 453 -5.15 4.27 -30.21
CA LEU A 453 -4.81 3.36 -29.12
C LEU A 453 -5.92 2.32 -28.93
N ILE A 454 -5.62 1.06 -29.24
CA ILE A 454 -6.57 -0.06 -29.14
C ILE A 454 -6.28 -0.95 -27.93
N PHE A 455 -7.21 -1.84 -27.57
CA PHE A 455 -7.18 -2.56 -26.29
C PHE A 455 -5.88 -3.34 -26.06
N ARG A 456 -5.36 -4.03 -27.10
CA ARG A 456 -4.12 -4.81 -27.00
C ARG A 456 -2.86 -3.98 -26.71
N ASP A 457 -2.90 -2.69 -27.00
CA ASP A 457 -1.82 -1.72 -26.81
C ASP A 457 -2.07 -0.81 -25.59
N ALA A 458 -3.14 -1.06 -24.82
CA ALA A 458 -3.50 -0.29 -23.63
C ALA A 458 -2.37 -0.22 -22.58
N ASN A 459 -1.46 -1.21 -22.61
CA ASN A 459 -0.29 -1.25 -21.74
C ASN A 459 0.98 -0.59 -22.30
N TRP A 460 0.84 0.39 -23.19
CA TRP A 460 1.98 1.16 -23.73
C TRP A 460 2.72 2.00 -22.67
N PHE A 461 2.03 2.42 -21.61
CA PHE A 461 2.59 3.32 -20.60
C PHE A 461 3.35 2.51 -19.53
N ALA A 462 4.56 2.97 -19.19
CA ALA A 462 5.38 2.27 -18.18
C ALA A 462 4.78 2.33 -16.77
N ASP A 463 4.07 3.41 -16.43
CA ASP A 463 3.29 3.46 -15.19
C ASP A 463 2.04 2.58 -15.34
N PHE A 464 2.01 1.46 -14.62
CA PHE A 464 0.94 0.48 -14.75
C PHE A 464 -0.43 1.04 -14.33
N ARG A 465 -0.49 2.03 -13.42
CA ARG A 465 -1.77 2.66 -13.07
C ARG A 465 -2.37 3.38 -14.27
N THR A 466 -1.53 4.06 -15.05
CA THR A 466 -1.96 4.70 -16.31
C THR A 466 -2.42 3.66 -17.33
N SER A 467 -1.65 2.58 -17.50
CA SER A 467 -2.01 1.47 -18.39
C SER A 467 -3.30 0.75 -17.98
N ALA A 468 -3.53 0.56 -16.68
CA ALA A 468 -4.75 -0.03 -16.14
C ALA A 468 -5.98 0.83 -16.47
N LEU A 469 -5.89 2.16 -16.28
CA LEU A 469 -6.97 3.08 -16.64
C LEU A 469 -7.30 3.04 -18.14
N TYR A 470 -6.29 2.94 -19.02
CA TYR A 470 -6.54 2.77 -20.45
C TYR A 470 -7.15 1.40 -20.77
N ALA A 471 -6.74 0.33 -20.08
CA ALA A 471 -7.32 -0.99 -20.26
C ALA A 471 -8.81 -1.00 -19.87
N GLU A 472 -9.19 -0.39 -18.75
CA GLU A 472 -10.59 -0.25 -18.33
C GLU A 472 -11.40 0.62 -19.30
N TYR A 473 -10.83 1.76 -19.70
CA TYR A 473 -11.45 2.67 -20.66
C TYR A 473 -11.75 1.97 -21.99
N LEU A 474 -10.78 1.24 -22.55
CA LEU A 474 -10.94 0.52 -23.82
C LEU A 474 -11.81 -0.74 -23.65
N TYR A 475 -11.75 -1.42 -22.51
CA TYR A 475 -12.65 -2.53 -22.18
C TYR A 475 -14.13 -2.12 -22.21
N SER A 476 -14.44 -0.88 -21.80
CA SER A 476 -15.80 -0.33 -21.81
C SER A 476 -16.39 -0.15 -23.22
N TYR A 477 -15.59 -0.27 -24.29
CA TYR A 477 -16.07 -0.13 -25.66
C TYR A 477 -16.87 -1.35 -26.13
N ALA A 478 -16.48 -2.54 -25.65
CA ALA A 478 -17.15 -3.81 -25.92
C ALA A 478 -18.09 -4.25 -24.79
N ASN A 479 -17.95 -3.69 -23.58
CA ASN A 479 -18.68 -4.15 -22.39
C ASN A 479 -19.37 -2.98 -21.66
N ASN A 480 -20.60 -3.23 -21.19
CA ASN A 480 -21.41 -2.22 -20.51
C ASN A 480 -21.27 -2.23 -18.97
N HIS A 481 -20.41 -3.10 -18.44
CA HIS A 481 -20.15 -3.20 -16.99
C HIS A 481 -18.76 -2.67 -16.70
N SER A 482 -18.59 -1.93 -15.61
CA SER A 482 -17.27 -1.58 -15.09
C SER A 482 -16.61 -2.79 -14.44
N VAL A 483 -15.30 -2.68 -14.24
CA VAL A 483 -14.53 -3.57 -13.37
C VAL A 483 -14.18 -2.82 -12.09
N ASP A 484 -13.79 -3.55 -11.05
CA ASP A 484 -13.34 -3.04 -9.75
C ASP A 484 -11.79 -2.98 -9.65
N GLY A 485 -11.11 -3.28 -10.76
CA GLY A 485 -9.66 -3.24 -10.89
C GLY A 485 -9.11 -4.12 -12.01
N VAL A 486 -7.83 -3.92 -12.29
CA VAL A 486 -7.05 -4.60 -13.34
C VAL A 486 -5.90 -5.37 -12.72
N ILE A 487 -5.77 -6.65 -13.11
CA ILE A 487 -4.65 -7.51 -12.72
C ILE A 487 -3.95 -7.96 -14.00
N ALA A 488 -2.66 -7.66 -14.15
CA ALA A 488 -1.84 -8.15 -15.25
C ALA A 488 -0.94 -9.29 -14.78
N PHE A 489 -0.71 -10.26 -15.65
CA PHE A 489 0.27 -11.33 -15.44
C PHE A 489 0.88 -11.76 -16.77
N ASP A 490 2.15 -12.18 -16.71
CA ASP A 490 2.90 -12.67 -17.87
C ASP A 490 2.94 -14.22 -17.94
N GLN A 491 3.62 -14.79 -18.94
CA GLN A 491 3.71 -16.25 -19.08
C GLN A 491 4.61 -16.88 -18.01
N HIS A 492 5.60 -16.16 -17.48
CA HIS A 492 6.40 -16.61 -16.34
C HIS A 492 5.54 -16.86 -15.10
N ALA A 493 4.52 -16.04 -14.85
CA ALA A 493 3.55 -16.29 -13.77
C ALA A 493 2.85 -17.65 -13.92
N LEU A 494 2.51 -18.06 -15.15
CA LEU A 494 1.94 -19.38 -15.43
C LEU A 494 2.96 -20.51 -15.19
N VAL A 495 4.22 -20.33 -15.58
CA VAL A 495 5.31 -21.29 -15.32
C VAL A 495 5.47 -21.53 -13.82
N GLU A 496 5.56 -20.46 -13.03
CA GLU A 496 5.73 -20.54 -11.59
C GLU A 496 4.49 -21.13 -10.90
N LEU A 497 3.28 -20.83 -11.40
CA LEU A 497 2.07 -21.49 -10.95
C LEU A 497 2.11 -22.99 -11.19
N LEU A 498 2.53 -23.44 -12.37
CA LEU A 498 2.66 -24.87 -12.68
C LEU A 498 3.81 -25.54 -11.91
N ARG A 499 4.82 -24.80 -11.44
CA ARG A 499 5.83 -25.35 -10.50
C ARG A 499 5.22 -25.71 -9.16
N VAL A 500 4.24 -24.93 -8.70
CA VAL A 500 3.55 -25.15 -7.41
C VAL A 500 2.41 -26.16 -7.55
N THR A 501 1.60 -26.05 -8.62
CA THR A 501 0.43 -26.91 -8.81
C THR A 501 0.76 -28.26 -9.48
N GLY A 502 1.95 -28.37 -10.07
CA GLY A 502 2.36 -29.50 -10.91
C GLY A 502 1.71 -29.47 -12.31
N PRO A 503 2.05 -30.43 -13.20
CA PRO A 503 1.58 -30.44 -14.58
C PRO A 503 0.08 -30.71 -14.73
N ILE A 504 -0.60 -30.01 -15.63
CA ILE A 504 -2.02 -30.17 -15.95
C ILE A 504 -2.21 -31.11 -17.15
N GLN A 505 -3.28 -31.91 -17.14
CA GLN A 505 -3.70 -32.70 -18.30
C GLN A 505 -4.78 -31.94 -19.06
N LEU A 506 -4.59 -31.74 -20.36
CA LEU A 506 -5.63 -31.17 -21.23
C LEU A 506 -6.43 -32.30 -21.88
N LYS A 507 -7.74 -32.09 -22.03
CA LYS A 507 -8.69 -33.14 -22.45
C LYS A 507 -8.38 -33.77 -23.83
N ASP A 508 -7.72 -33.02 -24.70
CA ASP A 508 -7.44 -33.38 -26.09
C ASP A 508 -5.93 -33.38 -26.40
N HIS A 509 -5.09 -33.55 -25.37
CA HIS A 509 -3.64 -33.64 -25.51
C HIS A 509 -3.13 -34.82 -24.70
N ASP A 510 -2.27 -35.66 -25.28
CA ASP A 510 -1.78 -36.88 -24.62
C ASP A 510 -0.73 -36.56 -23.54
N GLU A 511 0.18 -35.64 -23.83
CA GLU A 511 1.25 -35.27 -22.89
C GLU A 511 0.79 -34.20 -21.89
N PRO A 512 1.12 -34.36 -20.58
CA PRO A 512 0.87 -33.34 -19.58
C PRO A 512 1.64 -32.04 -19.87
N VAL A 513 0.99 -30.91 -19.59
CA VAL A 513 1.58 -29.56 -19.71
C VAL A 513 2.02 -29.10 -18.33
N GLY A 514 3.32 -28.96 -18.11
CA GLY A 514 3.93 -28.51 -16.86
C GLY A 514 4.83 -27.29 -17.04
N ALA A 515 5.49 -26.89 -15.95
CA ALA A 515 6.36 -25.72 -15.92
C ALA A 515 7.48 -25.77 -16.98
N ASP A 516 7.98 -26.96 -17.31
CA ASP A 516 9.12 -27.15 -18.21
C ASP A 516 8.75 -27.08 -19.69
N ASN A 517 7.49 -27.33 -20.05
CA ASN A 517 7.05 -27.40 -21.45
C ASN A 517 5.94 -26.40 -21.81
N VAL A 518 5.27 -25.75 -20.85
CA VAL A 518 4.11 -24.88 -21.12
C VAL A 518 4.41 -23.76 -22.11
N ILE A 519 5.58 -23.11 -22.02
CA ILE A 519 5.95 -22.05 -22.96
C ILE A 519 6.13 -22.61 -24.37
N ALA A 520 6.89 -23.70 -24.52
CA ALA A 520 7.10 -24.35 -25.81
C ALA A 520 5.77 -24.83 -26.42
N PHE A 521 4.90 -25.39 -25.58
CA PHE A 521 3.57 -25.82 -25.94
C PHE A 521 2.69 -24.65 -26.43
N MET A 522 2.62 -23.54 -25.70
CA MET A 522 1.87 -22.35 -26.13
C MET A 522 2.38 -21.76 -27.45
N ARG A 523 3.70 -21.77 -27.68
CA ARG A 523 4.32 -21.33 -28.94
C ARG A 523 3.96 -22.27 -30.10
N ALA A 524 3.99 -23.59 -29.87
CA ALA A 524 3.65 -24.60 -30.87
C ALA A 524 2.18 -24.54 -31.27
N GLU A 525 1.25 -24.48 -30.30
CA GLU A 525 -0.19 -24.40 -30.56
C GLU A 525 -0.59 -23.17 -31.37
N LYS A 526 0.13 -22.05 -31.18
CA LYS A 526 -0.07 -20.85 -31.99
C LYS A 526 0.42 -21.01 -33.44
N SER A 527 1.34 -21.96 -33.70
CA SER A 527 1.97 -22.19 -35.01
C SER A 527 1.27 -23.27 -35.87
N VAL A 528 0.51 -24.20 -35.27
CA VAL A 528 -0.09 -25.39 -35.93
C VAL A 528 -1.39 -25.10 -36.73
N ARG A 529 -1.80 -23.84 -36.92
CA ARG A 529 -3.03 -23.51 -37.70
C ARG A 529 -2.84 -23.73 -39.21
N THR A 530 -2.94 -24.97 -39.67
CA THR A 530 -2.61 -25.35 -41.06
C THR A 530 -3.77 -25.44 -42.04
N GLU A 531 -5.03 -25.63 -41.66
CA GLU A 531 -6.08 -25.93 -42.66
C GLU A 531 -7.34 -25.06 -42.55
N VAL A 532 -7.77 -24.56 -43.72
CA VAL A 532 -9.08 -23.94 -43.92
C VAL A 532 -10.13 -25.03 -43.77
N GLY A 533 -10.67 -25.15 -42.55
CA GLY A 533 -11.73 -26.09 -42.22
C GLY A 533 -11.32 -27.05 -41.10
N GLU A 534 -12.05 -27.01 -40.00
CA GLU A 534 -12.12 -28.05 -38.96
C GLU A 534 -10.95 -28.21 -37.96
N SER A 535 -10.39 -27.11 -37.48
CA SER A 535 -9.84 -27.08 -36.10
C SER A 535 -10.68 -26.13 -35.24
N ASN A 536 -11.43 -26.68 -34.28
CA ASN A 536 -12.27 -25.93 -33.33
C ASN A 536 -11.46 -25.13 -32.29
N TRP A 537 -10.12 -25.08 -32.40
CA TRP A 537 -9.20 -24.48 -31.43
C TRP A 537 -8.86 -23.02 -31.78
N THR A 538 -9.77 -22.12 -31.42
CA THR A 538 -9.46 -20.68 -31.35
C THR A 538 -8.52 -20.39 -30.17
N ASN A 539 -7.70 -19.31 -30.23
CA ASN A 539 -6.80 -18.90 -29.14
C ASN A 539 -7.56 -18.80 -27.80
N LYS A 540 -8.83 -18.40 -27.88
CA LYS A 540 -9.81 -18.41 -26.80
C LYS A 540 -10.06 -19.82 -26.24
N ALA A 541 -10.37 -20.81 -27.07
CA ALA A 541 -10.63 -22.18 -26.62
C ALA A 541 -9.41 -22.79 -25.92
N PHE A 542 -8.22 -22.51 -26.43
CA PHE A 542 -6.94 -22.96 -25.87
C PHE A 542 -6.64 -22.34 -24.49
N ILE A 543 -6.67 -21.01 -24.36
CA ILE A 543 -6.40 -20.35 -23.06
C ILE A 543 -7.46 -20.79 -22.02
N ASN A 544 -8.72 -20.94 -22.43
CA ASN A 544 -9.77 -21.42 -21.55
C ASN A 544 -9.60 -22.90 -21.15
N SER A 545 -8.98 -23.77 -21.97
CA SER A 545 -8.71 -25.17 -21.59
C SER A 545 -7.62 -25.26 -20.51
N ILE A 546 -6.53 -24.50 -20.66
CA ILE A 546 -5.49 -24.36 -19.64
C ILE A 546 -6.10 -23.78 -18.36
N THR A 547 -6.90 -22.71 -18.48
CA THR A 547 -7.57 -22.07 -17.34
C THR A 547 -8.47 -23.05 -16.60
N ALA A 548 -9.30 -23.82 -17.31
CA ALA A 548 -10.20 -24.78 -16.69
C ALA A 548 -9.43 -25.89 -15.93
N ALA A 549 -8.36 -26.43 -16.53
CA ALA A 549 -7.54 -27.45 -15.89
C ALA A 549 -6.75 -26.90 -14.68
N LEU A 550 -6.30 -25.65 -14.74
CA LEU A 550 -5.66 -24.97 -13.60
C LEU A 550 -6.64 -24.68 -12.47
N LEU A 551 -7.85 -24.19 -12.77
CA LEU A 551 -8.88 -23.97 -11.76
C LEU A 551 -9.25 -25.29 -11.08
N ASP A 552 -9.44 -26.36 -11.85
CA ASP A 552 -9.69 -27.70 -11.29
C ASP A 552 -8.57 -28.13 -10.34
N LYS A 553 -7.31 -27.94 -10.73
CA LYS A 553 -6.17 -28.18 -9.84
C LYS A 553 -6.18 -27.30 -8.59
N LEU A 554 -6.47 -26.01 -8.72
CA LEU A 554 -6.45 -25.07 -7.59
C LEU A 554 -7.55 -25.35 -6.57
N PHE A 555 -8.71 -25.83 -7.01
CA PHE A 555 -9.85 -26.09 -6.14
C PHE A 555 -9.97 -27.53 -5.68
N ASN A 556 -9.53 -28.50 -6.49
CA ASN A 556 -9.70 -29.94 -6.23
C ASN A 556 -8.36 -30.68 -6.06
N GLY A 557 -7.22 -30.05 -6.35
CA GLY A 557 -5.90 -30.64 -6.22
C GLY A 557 -5.31 -30.53 -4.81
N ASP A 558 -4.33 -31.39 -4.54
CA ASP A 558 -3.58 -31.39 -3.28
C ASP A 558 -2.40 -30.40 -3.38
N ILE A 559 -2.70 -29.10 -3.27
CA ILE A 559 -1.72 -28.02 -3.32
C ILE A 559 -1.63 -27.38 -1.94
N PRO A 560 -0.45 -27.35 -1.30
CA PRO A 560 -0.27 -26.63 -0.04
C PRO A 560 -0.57 -25.12 -0.24
N PRO A 561 -1.64 -24.55 0.34
CA PRO A 561 -2.02 -23.18 -0.01
C PRO A 561 -1.03 -22.08 0.47
N ASP A 562 -0.09 -22.40 1.36
CA ASP A 562 1.04 -21.55 1.76
C ASP A 562 2.02 -21.36 0.61
N SER A 563 2.13 -22.37 -0.24
CA SER A 563 2.90 -22.30 -1.46
C SER A 563 2.24 -21.36 -2.47
N LEU A 564 0.90 -21.33 -2.53
CA LEU A 564 0.16 -20.36 -3.36
C LEU A 564 0.30 -18.92 -2.83
N GLY A 565 0.20 -18.71 -1.51
CA GLY A 565 0.40 -17.40 -0.90
C GLY A 565 1.82 -16.86 -1.11
N ARG A 566 2.84 -17.70 -0.90
CA ARG A 566 4.25 -17.34 -1.18
C ARG A 566 4.48 -17.08 -2.66
N LEU A 567 3.89 -17.89 -3.54
CA LEU A 567 3.94 -17.69 -4.99
C LEU A 567 3.35 -16.34 -5.38
N LEU A 568 2.17 -15.98 -4.88
CA LEU A 568 1.55 -14.69 -5.19
C LEU A 568 2.45 -13.52 -4.78
N VAL A 569 3.01 -13.55 -3.57
CA VAL A 569 3.96 -12.54 -3.09
C VAL A 569 5.22 -12.51 -3.95
N LYS A 570 5.74 -13.68 -4.35
CA LYS A 570 6.89 -13.80 -5.27
C LYS A 570 6.58 -13.11 -6.60
N LEU A 571 5.47 -13.46 -7.25
CA LEU A 571 5.07 -12.91 -8.55
C LEU A 571 4.86 -11.38 -8.50
N LEU A 572 4.27 -10.86 -7.42
CA LEU A 572 4.07 -9.42 -7.24
C LEU A 572 5.39 -8.68 -6.97
N ASN A 573 6.30 -9.25 -6.19
CA ASN A 573 7.63 -8.67 -5.93
C ASN A 573 8.53 -8.71 -7.18
N GLU A 574 8.48 -9.82 -7.92
CA GLU A 574 9.23 -10.03 -9.18
C GLU A 574 8.54 -9.37 -10.38
N LYS A 575 7.40 -8.69 -10.19
CA LYS A 575 6.63 -7.98 -11.25
C LYS A 575 6.19 -8.89 -12.40
N HIS A 576 5.98 -10.17 -12.13
CA HIS A 576 5.31 -11.12 -13.02
C HIS A 576 3.78 -11.09 -12.85
N ALA A 577 3.32 -10.44 -11.79
CA ALA A 577 1.95 -9.99 -11.63
C ALA A 577 1.95 -8.52 -11.16
N LEU A 578 0.96 -7.75 -11.62
CA LEU A 578 0.70 -6.37 -11.20
C LEU A 578 -0.79 -6.22 -10.91
N ALA A 579 -1.16 -5.40 -9.93
CA ALA A 579 -2.55 -5.19 -9.58
C ALA A 579 -2.85 -3.70 -9.35
N GLN A 580 -3.92 -3.20 -9.94
CA GLN A 580 -4.49 -1.90 -9.63
C GLN A 580 -5.97 -2.14 -9.29
N LEU A 581 -6.44 -1.57 -8.18
CA LEU A 581 -7.79 -1.78 -7.67
C LEU A 581 -8.45 -0.42 -7.42
N ASP A 582 -9.77 -0.36 -7.60
CA ASP A 582 -10.55 0.86 -7.37
C ASP A 582 -10.76 1.17 -5.88
N ASP A 583 -10.68 0.16 -5.03
CA ASP A 583 -10.79 0.35 -3.58
C ASP A 583 -9.56 1.13 -3.06
N PRO A 584 -9.74 2.31 -2.44
CA PRO A 584 -8.61 3.15 -2.04
C PRO A 584 -7.70 2.52 -0.99
N LEU A 585 -8.23 1.67 -0.09
CA LEU A 585 -7.43 1.05 0.97
C LEU A 585 -6.55 -0.05 0.37
N LEU A 586 -7.12 -0.86 -0.52
CA LEU A 586 -6.36 -1.87 -1.25
C LEU A 586 -5.37 -1.24 -2.24
N ALA A 587 -5.75 -0.17 -2.94
CA ALA A 587 -4.85 0.56 -3.82
C ALA A 587 -3.63 1.12 -3.07
N ASP A 588 -3.84 1.71 -1.90
CA ASP A 588 -2.77 2.24 -1.04
C ASP A 588 -1.88 1.10 -0.48
N PHE A 589 -2.47 -0.04 -0.13
CA PHE A 589 -1.72 -1.24 0.25
C PHE A 589 -0.82 -1.75 -0.90
N LEU A 590 -1.38 -1.94 -2.10
CA LEU A 590 -0.63 -2.33 -3.29
C LEU A 590 0.46 -1.31 -3.61
N ALA A 591 0.17 -0.02 -3.43
CA ALA A 591 1.12 1.04 -3.64
C ALA A 591 2.31 0.95 -2.68
N ARG A 592 2.08 0.84 -1.36
CA ARG A 592 3.16 0.69 -0.36
C ARG A 592 4.08 -0.49 -0.64
N ARG A 593 3.56 -1.57 -1.21
CA ARG A 593 4.31 -2.78 -1.57
C ARG A 593 4.96 -2.73 -2.96
N ASN A 594 4.74 -1.65 -3.72
CA ASN A 594 5.11 -1.50 -5.13
C ASN A 594 4.49 -2.58 -6.04
N TRP A 595 3.33 -3.12 -5.68
CA TRP A 595 2.63 -4.15 -6.45
C TRP A 595 1.69 -3.58 -7.52
N ASP A 596 1.49 -2.25 -7.50
CA ASP A 596 0.69 -1.49 -8.47
C ASP A 596 1.46 -1.09 -9.74
N GLY A 597 2.73 -1.50 -9.87
CA GLY A 597 3.58 -1.20 -11.03
C GLY A 597 3.79 0.29 -11.32
N ALA A 598 3.51 1.18 -10.36
CA ALA A 598 3.69 2.62 -10.55
C ALA A 598 5.18 2.99 -10.66
N LEU A 599 5.50 4.01 -11.46
CA LEU A 599 6.84 4.59 -11.50
C LEU A 599 6.98 5.54 -10.31
N ARG A 600 7.77 5.15 -9.31
CA ARG A 600 7.93 5.94 -8.08
C ARG A 600 9.40 6.12 -7.70
N PRO A 601 9.93 7.36 -7.72
CA PRO A 601 11.25 7.65 -7.20
C PRO A 601 11.30 7.45 -5.68
N ILE A 602 12.52 7.31 -5.14
CA ILE A 602 12.74 7.38 -3.70
C ILE A 602 12.99 8.83 -3.29
N GLU A 603 12.59 9.19 -2.07
CA GLU A 603 12.84 10.53 -1.55
C GLU A 603 14.34 10.75 -1.37
N ASN A 604 14.85 11.90 -1.85
CA ASN A 604 16.26 12.29 -1.76
C ASN A 604 17.24 11.18 -2.22
N GLY A 605 16.97 10.58 -3.38
CA GLY A 605 17.82 9.56 -3.99
C GLY A 605 17.66 9.52 -5.51
N ASP A 606 18.61 8.87 -6.17
CA ASP A 606 18.60 8.63 -7.61
C ASP A 606 17.57 7.54 -7.97
N PHE A 607 17.06 7.64 -9.20
CA PHE A 607 16.10 6.71 -9.76
C PHE A 607 16.49 6.34 -11.19
N LEU A 608 16.37 5.05 -11.50
CA LEU A 608 16.56 4.50 -12.83
C LEU A 608 15.49 3.44 -13.11
N MET A 609 14.87 3.51 -14.28
CA MET A 609 14.13 2.40 -14.88
C MET A 609 14.46 2.35 -16.37
N VAL A 610 14.80 1.16 -16.86
CA VAL A 610 15.04 0.88 -18.28
C VAL A 610 13.87 0.04 -18.76
N VAL A 611 13.24 0.46 -19.86
CA VAL A 611 12.02 -0.15 -20.39
C VAL A 611 12.21 -0.40 -21.87
N ASP A 612 12.11 -1.65 -22.27
CA ASP A 612 12.04 -2.05 -23.66
C ASP A 612 10.57 -2.10 -24.13
N SER A 613 10.32 -1.89 -25.40
CA SER A 613 8.99 -1.94 -26.01
C SER A 613 9.12 -2.43 -27.43
N ASN A 614 8.87 -3.72 -27.63
CA ASN A 614 9.04 -4.37 -28.92
C ASN A 614 7.99 -3.91 -29.94
N VAL A 615 8.36 -2.98 -30.81
CA VAL A 615 7.47 -2.42 -31.83
C VAL A 615 7.61 -3.12 -33.18
N GLY A 616 8.14 -4.35 -33.21
CA GLY A 616 8.47 -5.11 -34.41
C GLY A 616 7.38 -6.01 -34.97
N PHE A 617 6.21 -6.08 -34.33
CA PHE A 617 5.14 -7.06 -34.63
C PHE A 617 5.63 -8.51 -34.58
N ASN A 618 6.57 -8.81 -33.67
CA ASN A 618 7.22 -10.11 -33.61
C ASN A 618 7.43 -10.59 -32.18
N LYS A 619 7.94 -11.81 -32.03
CA LYS A 619 8.14 -12.50 -30.75
C LYS A 619 9.62 -12.62 -30.37
N THR A 620 10.43 -11.69 -30.86
CA THR A 620 11.90 -11.77 -30.78
C THR A 620 12.46 -11.58 -29.37
N ASN A 621 11.70 -11.03 -28.42
CA ASN A 621 12.18 -10.96 -27.02
C ASN A 621 12.49 -12.34 -26.44
N ALA A 622 11.87 -13.41 -26.96
CA ALA A 622 12.17 -14.79 -26.56
C ALA A 622 13.64 -15.20 -26.73
N VAL A 623 14.41 -14.50 -27.58
CA VAL A 623 15.83 -14.79 -27.88
C VAL A 623 16.74 -13.56 -27.72
N VAL A 624 16.23 -12.46 -27.17
CA VAL A 624 17.02 -11.25 -26.90
C VAL A 624 17.44 -11.23 -25.44
N ASN A 625 18.74 -11.06 -25.20
CA ASN A 625 19.26 -10.83 -23.86
C ASN A 625 19.58 -9.35 -23.68
N ALA A 626 19.22 -8.80 -22.52
CA ALA A 626 19.56 -7.44 -22.12
C ALA A 626 20.50 -7.43 -20.90
N SER A 627 21.38 -6.45 -20.83
CA SER A 627 22.23 -6.19 -19.66
C SER A 627 22.51 -4.71 -19.49
N LEU A 628 22.70 -4.29 -18.24
CA LEU A 628 22.84 -2.90 -17.84
C LEU A 628 24.20 -2.65 -17.18
N SER A 629 24.79 -1.49 -17.45
CA SER A 629 25.88 -0.93 -16.66
C SER A 629 25.50 0.49 -16.28
N TYR A 630 25.43 0.78 -14.99
CA TYR A 630 25.13 2.10 -14.45
C TYR A 630 26.31 2.63 -13.65
N ASP A 631 26.96 3.65 -14.18
CA ASP A 631 28.17 4.25 -13.63
C ASP A 631 27.83 5.64 -13.07
N VAL A 632 28.20 5.91 -11.82
CA VAL A 632 27.83 7.13 -11.10
C VAL A 632 29.09 7.82 -10.60
N ASP A 633 29.31 9.05 -11.07
CA ASP A 633 30.42 9.91 -10.69
C ASP A 633 29.96 10.90 -9.62
N LEU A 634 30.38 10.66 -8.38
CA LEU A 634 30.18 11.51 -7.22
C LEU A 634 31.46 12.28 -6.84
N THR A 635 32.49 12.31 -7.69
CA THR A 635 33.75 13.01 -7.37
C THR A 635 33.55 14.51 -7.12
N ARG A 636 32.48 15.09 -7.70
CA ARG A 636 31.97 16.43 -7.41
C ARG A 636 30.54 16.35 -6.90
N LEU A 637 30.35 16.55 -5.60
CA LEU A 637 29.06 16.38 -4.93
C LEU A 637 27.99 17.41 -5.33
N ASP A 638 28.42 18.58 -5.81
CA ASP A 638 27.53 19.65 -6.30
C ASP A 638 27.10 19.43 -7.76
N SER A 639 27.77 18.55 -8.49
CA SER A 639 27.45 18.20 -9.88
C SER A 639 27.65 16.70 -10.14
N PRO A 640 26.85 15.82 -9.50
CA PRO A 640 26.91 14.39 -9.73
C PRO A 640 26.53 14.06 -11.18
N ARG A 641 27.11 12.98 -11.71
CA ARG A 641 26.82 12.52 -13.08
C ARG A 641 26.58 11.02 -13.10
N SER A 642 25.83 10.56 -14.08
CA SER A 642 25.72 9.13 -14.35
C SER A 642 25.87 8.80 -15.82
N GLN A 643 26.26 7.55 -16.09
CA GLN A 643 26.31 6.95 -17.40
C GLN A 643 25.66 5.57 -17.35
N LEU A 644 24.54 5.43 -18.05
CA LEU A 644 23.90 4.17 -18.33
C LEU A 644 24.41 3.62 -19.66
N ALA A 645 24.72 2.32 -19.71
CA ALA A 645 24.85 1.54 -20.93
C ALA A 645 23.88 0.36 -20.88
N VAL A 646 23.14 0.17 -21.95
CA VAL A 646 22.17 -0.91 -22.15
C VAL A 646 22.64 -1.73 -23.34
N LEU A 647 22.97 -3.00 -23.13
CA LEU A 647 23.41 -3.91 -24.19
C LEU A 647 22.28 -4.90 -24.50
N HIS A 648 21.86 -4.90 -25.76
CA HIS A 648 20.95 -5.89 -26.32
C HIS A 648 21.69 -6.84 -27.23
N GLN A 649 21.60 -8.13 -26.99
CA GLN A 649 22.13 -9.20 -27.83
C GLN A 649 20.96 -9.98 -28.43
N ASN A 650 20.81 -9.95 -29.76
CA ASN A 650 19.76 -10.69 -30.45
C ASN A 650 20.32 -12.04 -30.92
N ASN A 651 19.88 -13.13 -30.28
CA ASN A 651 20.33 -14.49 -30.62
C ASN A 651 19.50 -15.14 -31.73
N ALA A 652 18.65 -14.39 -32.43
CA ALA A 652 18.02 -14.85 -33.67
C ALA A 652 19.08 -15.08 -34.78
N SER A 653 18.70 -15.82 -35.82
CA SER A 653 19.48 -16.06 -37.03
C SER A 653 19.84 -14.76 -37.73
N ALA A 654 21.10 -14.66 -38.15
CA ALA A 654 21.60 -13.55 -38.94
C ALA A 654 21.10 -13.56 -40.40
N GLU A 655 20.42 -14.64 -40.83
CA GLU A 655 19.95 -14.80 -42.21
C GLU A 655 18.65 -14.03 -42.49
N ALA A 656 17.85 -13.77 -41.45
CA ALA A 656 16.58 -13.07 -41.60
C ALA A 656 16.81 -11.56 -41.83
N PRO A 657 16.36 -11.00 -42.96
CA PRO A 657 16.51 -9.56 -43.19
C PRO A 657 15.62 -8.77 -42.23
N CYS A 658 16.09 -7.58 -41.81
CA CYS A 658 15.32 -6.66 -40.98
C CYS A 658 14.25 -5.96 -41.80
N ARG A 659 13.18 -6.69 -42.15
CA ARG A 659 11.99 -6.15 -42.80
C ARG A 659 10.78 -6.25 -41.86
N PRO A 660 10.10 -5.14 -41.57
CA PRO A 660 8.93 -5.16 -40.70
C PRO A 660 7.77 -5.94 -41.33
N TYR A 661 6.96 -6.54 -40.47
CA TYR A 661 6.02 -7.60 -40.80
C TYR A 661 4.91 -7.28 -41.83
N PRO A 662 4.40 -6.04 -42.05
CA PRO A 662 3.35 -5.85 -43.03
C PRO A 662 3.86 -5.85 -44.49
N TYR A 663 5.15 -6.06 -44.75
CA TYR A 663 5.66 -6.17 -46.13
C TYR A 663 5.22 -7.46 -46.85
N PHE A 664 4.58 -8.42 -46.17
CA PHE A 664 3.98 -9.61 -46.80
C PHE A 664 2.61 -9.36 -47.46
N ASP A 665 2.07 -8.13 -47.40
CA ASP A 665 0.80 -7.75 -48.04
C ASP A 665 0.90 -7.59 -49.58
N LEU A 666 2.10 -7.63 -50.16
CA LEU A 666 2.28 -7.40 -51.61
C LEU A 666 2.27 -8.68 -52.47
N THR A 667 2.12 -9.87 -51.90
CA THR A 667 2.06 -11.14 -52.67
C THR A 667 0.67 -11.77 -52.75
N GLY A 668 -0.39 -11.11 -52.26
CA GLY A 668 -1.76 -11.58 -52.41
C GLY A 668 -2.10 -12.87 -51.64
N LEU A 669 -1.34 -13.20 -50.59
CA LEU A 669 -1.70 -14.30 -49.69
C LEU A 669 -2.65 -13.77 -48.60
N PRO A 670 -3.78 -14.43 -48.31
CA PRO A 670 -4.70 -14.00 -47.27
C PRO A 670 -3.99 -13.92 -45.91
N ALA A 671 -4.31 -12.90 -45.10
CA ALA A 671 -3.78 -12.67 -43.75
C ALA A 671 -3.82 -13.91 -42.82
N ALA A 672 -4.72 -14.88 -43.10
CA ALA A 672 -4.81 -16.16 -42.43
C ALA A 672 -3.61 -17.11 -42.64
N LEU A 673 -2.84 -16.97 -43.74
CA LEU A 673 -1.61 -17.72 -43.97
C LEU A 673 -0.40 -17.09 -43.29
N ILE A 674 -0.51 -15.83 -42.86
CA ILE A 674 0.57 -15.03 -42.27
C ILE A 674 0.64 -15.26 -40.75
N GLN A 675 -0.46 -15.56 -40.05
CA GLN A 675 -0.42 -15.91 -38.61
C GLN A 675 0.26 -17.25 -38.27
N LYS A 676 0.84 -17.96 -39.25
CA LYS A 676 1.38 -19.31 -39.09
C LYS A 676 2.71 -19.39 -38.34
N ASP A 677 3.54 -18.34 -38.38
CA ASP A 677 4.86 -18.38 -37.73
C ASP A 677 4.83 -17.51 -36.47
N TYR A 678 4.99 -18.11 -35.29
CA TYR A 678 5.27 -17.37 -34.05
C TYR A 678 6.69 -16.76 -34.15
N PRO A 679 6.85 -15.49 -34.60
CA PRO A 679 8.06 -15.09 -35.30
C PRO A 679 9.11 -14.61 -34.28
N ILE A 680 9.82 -15.57 -33.69
CA ILE A 680 10.91 -15.35 -32.73
C ILE A 680 12.19 -14.96 -33.47
N ASP A 681 12.49 -15.66 -34.56
CA ASP A 681 13.76 -15.60 -35.27
C ASP A 681 13.85 -14.43 -36.26
N ARG A 682 13.79 -13.20 -35.74
CA ARG A 682 13.74 -11.95 -36.52
C ARG A 682 14.66 -10.88 -35.91
N CYS A 683 14.80 -9.76 -36.60
CA CYS A 683 15.43 -8.58 -36.00
C CYS A 683 14.58 -8.06 -34.83
N TYR A 684 15.23 -7.42 -33.86
CA TYR A 684 14.59 -6.85 -32.69
C TYR A 684 14.36 -5.37 -32.91
N TRP A 685 13.11 -4.96 -33.14
CA TRP A 685 12.70 -3.57 -33.22
C TRP A 685 12.21 -3.12 -31.86
N ASP A 686 12.83 -2.09 -31.32
CA ASP A 686 12.59 -1.70 -29.95
C ASP A 686 12.55 -0.18 -29.81
N TYR A 687 11.62 0.28 -28.98
CA TYR A 687 11.57 1.64 -28.50
C TYR A 687 12.03 1.68 -27.04
N LEU A 688 13.34 1.82 -26.86
CA LEU A 688 14.01 1.86 -25.57
C LEU A 688 13.68 3.14 -24.84
N ARG A 689 13.18 3.04 -23.61
CA ARG A 689 12.87 4.17 -22.74
C ARG A 689 13.66 4.11 -21.44
N ILE A 690 14.23 5.24 -21.06
CA ILE A 690 14.96 5.44 -19.80
C ILE A 690 14.19 6.45 -18.96
N TYR A 691 13.77 6.06 -17.76
CA TYR A 691 13.17 6.96 -16.78
C TYR A 691 14.17 7.26 -15.68
N THR A 692 14.36 8.53 -15.40
CA THR A 692 15.20 9.05 -14.31
C THR A 692 14.53 10.27 -13.68
N LEU A 693 15.20 10.94 -12.74
CA LEU A 693 14.66 12.10 -12.04
C LEU A 693 14.26 13.24 -12.99
N ALA A 694 13.19 13.95 -12.66
CA ALA A 694 12.64 15.02 -13.52
C ALA A 694 13.63 16.17 -13.78
N ASP A 695 14.53 16.42 -12.84
CA ASP A 695 15.58 17.45 -12.87
C ASP A 695 16.92 16.93 -13.39
N ALA A 696 17.04 15.64 -13.73
CA ALA A 696 18.20 15.13 -14.45
C ALA A 696 18.26 15.72 -15.87
N GLU A 697 19.44 16.16 -16.27
CA GLU A 697 19.72 16.73 -17.59
C GLU A 697 20.47 15.72 -18.46
N LEU A 698 19.96 15.44 -19.66
CA LEU A 698 20.64 14.57 -20.62
C LEU A 698 21.86 15.29 -21.22
N LEU A 699 23.06 14.83 -20.87
CA LEU A 699 24.33 15.34 -21.39
C LEU A 699 24.71 14.73 -22.74
N GLY A 700 24.18 13.56 -23.04
CA GLY A 700 24.34 12.91 -24.34
C GLY A 700 23.89 11.47 -24.32
N ALA A 701 23.51 10.95 -25.48
CA ALA A 701 23.10 9.58 -25.65
C ALA A 701 23.54 9.03 -27.01
N SER A 702 23.63 7.71 -27.13
CA SER A 702 23.76 7.07 -28.44
C SER A 702 22.39 6.73 -28.99
N ALA A 703 22.20 7.06 -30.26
CA ALA A 703 21.03 6.71 -31.05
C ALA A 703 21.49 6.14 -32.39
N GLN A 704 20.69 5.26 -32.98
CA GLN A 704 21.00 4.56 -34.21
C GLN A 704 20.27 5.23 -35.39
N THR A 705 20.92 5.30 -36.56
CA THR A 705 20.18 5.56 -37.81
C THR A 705 19.52 4.25 -38.25
N VAL A 706 18.21 4.25 -38.48
CA VAL A 706 17.49 3.09 -39.01
C VAL A 706 17.15 3.31 -40.49
N PRO A 707 17.61 2.44 -41.40
CA PRO A 707 17.31 2.50 -42.82
C PRO A 707 15.81 2.44 -43.14
N ALA A 708 15.40 3.08 -44.23
CA ALA A 708 14.00 3.17 -44.64
C ALA A 708 13.34 1.80 -44.84
N ASP A 709 14.07 0.85 -45.42
CA ASP A 709 13.63 -0.54 -45.67
C ASP A 709 13.41 -1.36 -44.39
N TRP A 710 13.90 -0.87 -43.24
CA TRP A 710 13.70 -1.49 -41.93
C TRP A 710 12.51 -0.88 -41.18
N THR A 711 11.79 0.08 -41.77
CA THR A 711 10.67 0.78 -41.12
C THR A 711 9.36 0.53 -41.83
N ILE A 712 8.27 0.50 -41.06
CA ILE A 712 6.91 0.29 -41.60
C ILE A 712 6.49 1.41 -42.55
N MET A 713 6.94 2.64 -42.29
CA MET A 713 6.60 3.83 -43.07
C MET A 713 7.48 4.01 -44.32
N GLY A 714 8.47 3.14 -44.54
CA GLY A 714 9.41 3.26 -45.66
C GLY A 714 10.26 4.54 -45.59
N ARG A 715 10.57 5.04 -44.39
CA ARG A 715 11.31 6.28 -44.16
C ARG A 715 12.47 6.03 -43.20
N SER A 716 13.65 6.55 -43.53
CA SER A 716 14.79 6.43 -42.62
C SER A 716 14.53 7.20 -41.34
N ILE A 717 14.88 6.60 -40.19
CA ILE A 717 14.81 7.26 -38.88
C ILE A 717 16.21 7.75 -38.54
N PRO A 718 16.42 9.08 -38.35
CA PRO A 718 17.72 9.61 -37.95
C PRO A 718 18.06 9.21 -36.51
N PRO A 719 19.35 9.27 -36.11
CA PRO A 719 19.75 9.00 -34.74
C PRO A 719 19.21 10.13 -33.85
N GLN A 720 18.18 9.83 -33.05
CA GLN A 720 17.52 10.80 -32.18
C GLN A 720 17.17 10.18 -30.82
N VAL A 721 17.13 11.04 -29.80
CA VAL A 721 16.58 10.70 -28.48
C VAL A 721 15.45 11.67 -28.16
N ASP A 722 14.30 11.11 -27.86
CA ASP A 722 13.06 11.80 -27.58
C ASP A 722 12.95 12.11 -26.09
N VAL A 723 12.48 13.31 -25.73
CA VAL A 723 12.14 13.64 -24.33
C VAL A 723 10.63 13.44 -24.15
N LEU A 724 10.24 12.48 -23.31
CA LEU A 724 8.86 12.00 -23.17
C LEU A 724 8.04 12.91 -22.23
N LYS A 725 7.77 14.14 -22.69
CA LYS A 725 7.04 15.15 -21.90
C LYS A 725 5.56 14.84 -21.74
N GLU A 726 5.02 14.02 -22.63
CA GLU A 726 3.61 13.63 -22.71
C GLU A 726 3.17 12.68 -21.59
N GLU A 727 4.09 11.90 -21.00
CA GLU A 727 3.76 10.88 -20.00
C GLU A 727 3.47 11.44 -18.60
N LYS A 728 3.79 12.72 -18.33
CA LYS A 728 3.45 13.46 -17.08
C LYS A 728 3.68 12.67 -15.79
N LEU A 729 4.91 12.18 -15.58
CA LEU A 729 5.28 11.41 -14.40
C LEU A 729 5.72 12.32 -13.24
N ASP A 730 5.22 12.05 -12.04
CA ASP A 730 5.55 12.82 -10.83
C ASP A 730 7.02 12.60 -10.42
N GLY A 731 7.82 13.67 -10.44
CA GLY A 731 9.23 13.64 -10.03
C GLY A 731 10.16 12.90 -11.00
N LEU A 732 9.66 12.45 -12.15
CA LEU A 732 10.43 11.68 -13.14
C LEU A 732 10.36 12.30 -14.54
N ARG A 733 11.30 11.91 -15.39
CA ARG A 733 11.34 12.23 -16.82
C ARG A 733 11.79 11.02 -17.61
N GLY A 734 11.10 10.76 -18.73
CA GLY A 734 11.44 9.71 -19.67
C GLY A 734 12.27 10.23 -20.86
N PHE A 735 13.16 9.39 -21.37
CA PHE A 735 13.92 9.58 -22.60
C PHE A 735 13.77 8.35 -23.48
N GLY A 736 13.43 8.50 -24.75
CA GLY A 736 13.18 7.39 -25.68
C GLY A 736 14.14 7.35 -26.87
N THR A 737 14.47 6.17 -27.38
CA THR A 737 15.15 6.02 -28.67
C THR A 737 14.64 4.78 -29.39
N PHE A 738 14.40 4.91 -30.69
CA PHE A 738 14.10 3.77 -31.54
C PHE A 738 15.41 3.10 -32.00
N LYS A 739 15.43 1.77 -32.03
CA LYS A 739 16.58 0.99 -32.50
C LYS A 739 16.15 -0.33 -33.14
N VAL A 740 17.05 -0.91 -33.94
CA VAL A 740 16.89 -2.23 -34.53
C VAL A 740 18.16 -3.04 -34.33
N VAL A 741 18.04 -4.21 -33.70
CA VAL A 741 19.16 -5.15 -33.50
C VAL A 741 18.97 -6.34 -34.44
N PRO A 742 19.77 -6.46 -35.51
CA PRO A 742 19.72 -7.61 -36.40
C PRO A 742 20.01 -8.93 -35.66
N GLY A 743 19.49 -10.04 -36.19
CA GLY A 743 19.81 -11.37 -35.67
C GLY A 743 21.31 -11.63 -35.69
N GLY A 744 21.82 -12.29 -34.64
CA GLY A 744 23.24 -12.59 -34.45
C GLY A 744 24.10 -11.37 -34.09
N GLN A 745 23.51 -10.20 -33.86
CA GLN A 745 24.23 -8.97 -33.52
C GLN A 745 23.94 -8.50 -32.10
N SER A 746 24.76 -7.54 -31.65
CA SER A 746 24.55 -6.84 -30.39
C SER A 746 24.63 -5.33 -30.60
N LEU A 747 23.85 -4.58 -29.83
CA LEU A 747 23.81 -3.12 -29.88
C LEU A 747 23.87 -2.55 -28.46
N ALA A 748 24.77 -1.59 -28.25
CA ALA A 748 24.90 -0.87 -26.99
C ALA A 748 24.33 0.56 -27.11
N SER A 749 23.31 0.86 -26.32
CA SER A 749 22.75 2.20 -26.15
C SER A 749 23.32 2.82 -24.88
N SER A 750 23.77 4.08 -24.95
CA SER A 750 24.37 4.79 -23.82
C SER A 750 23.64 6.09 -23.55
N PHE A 751 23.50 6.46 -22.28
CA PHE A 751 22.88 7.70 -21.84
C PHE A 751 23.71 8.29 -20.72
N ARG A 752 24.03 9.58 -20.80
CA ARG A 752 24.78 10.31 -19.78
C ARG A 752 23.91 11.42 -19.22
N PHE A 753 23.82 11.48 -17.90
CA PHE A 753 23.01 12.47 -17.21
C PHE A 753 23.86 13.31 -16.26
N ALA A 754 23.54 14.60 -16.15
CA ALA A 754 23.84 15.37 -14.96
C ALA A 754 22.70 15.13 -13.98
N LEU A 755 23.04 14.55 -12.83
CA LEU A 755 22.08 14.28 -11.77
C LEU A 755 21.97 15.51 -10.86
N PRO A 756 20.81 15.74 -10.22
CA PRO A 756 20.68 16.80 -9.24
C PRO A 756 21.47 16.47 -7.96
N ALA A 757 21.94 17.49 -7.25
CA ALA A 757 22.64 17.29 -5.98
C ALA A 757 21.75 16.65 -4.89
N SER A 758 20.43 16.67 -5.07
CA SER A 758 19.43 16.06 -4.17
C SER A 758 19.53 14.53 -4.09
N VAL A 759 20.24 13.86 -5.01
CA VAL A 759 20.54 12.42 -4.90
C VAL A 759 21.50 12.10 -3.74
N LEU A 760 22.14 13.12 -3.19
CA LEU A 760 23.03 13.03 -2.04
C LEU A 760 22.37 13.61 -0.80
N THR A 761 22.40 12.85 0.28
CA THR A 761 21.90 13.27 1.59
C THR A 761 23.03 13.41 2.59
N ARG A 762 22.97 14.44 3.43
CA ARG A 762 23.97 14.67 4.48
C ARG A 762 23.59 13.91 5.75
N GLY A 763 24.55 13.23 6.35
CA GLY A 763 24.39 12.50 7.60
C GLY A 763 24.42 13.41 8.84
N ALA A 764 24.34 12.80 10.02
CA ALA A 764 24.41 13.51 11.29
C ALA A 764 25.81 14.09 11.57
N ASP A 765 26.87 13.39 11.14
CA ASP A 765 28.20 13.96 11.03
C ASP A 765 28.23 14.87 9.78
N ALA A 766 28.69 16.11 9.96
CA ALA A 766 28.82 17.09 8.90
C ALA A 766 29.70 16.62 7.71
N ARG A 767 30.56 15.62 7.91
CA ARG A 767 31.40 14.99 6.88
C ARG A 767 30.76 13.76 6.23
N GLN A 768 29.67 13.25 6.78
CA GLN A 768 29.00 12.05 6.28
C GLN A 768 28.01 12.39 5.19
N TRP A 769 28.04 11.59 4.13
CA TRP A 769 27.16 11.68 2.98
C TRP A 769 26.62 10.29 2.64
N ALA A 770 25.42 10.24 2.10
CA ALA A 770 24.78 9.03 1.60
C ALA A 770 24.24 9.25 0.19
N TYR A 771 24.54 8.30 -0.69
CA TYR A 771 23.97 8.18 -2.03
C TYR A 771 23.00 7.00 -2.03
N ARG A 772 21.75 7.24 -2.44
CA ARG A 772 20.73 6.19 -2.57
C ARG A 772 20.30 6.06 -4.02
N LEU A 773 20.16 4.84 -4.51
CA LEU A 773 19.71 4.53 -5.86
C LEU A 773 18.60 3.49 -5.81
N LYS A 774 17.45 3.81 -6.42
CA LYS A 774 16.44 2.81 -6.76
C LYS A 774 16.53 2.48 -8.25
N VAL A 775 16.76 1.21 -8.57
CA VAL A 775 16.62 0.68 -9.94
C VAL A 775 15.35 -0.15 -10.00
N GLN A 776 14.32 0.37 -10.68
CA GLN A 776 13.04 -0.31 -10.82
C GLN A 776 13.10 -1.33 -11.97
N LYS A 777 12.62 -2.55 -11.71
CA LYS A 777 12.57 -3.63 -12.70
C LYS A 777 11.48 -3.38 -13.73
N GLU A 778 11.74 -3.74 -14.99
CA GLU A 778 10.70 -3.87 -16.00
C GLU A 778 9.90 -5.18 -15.80
N PRO A 779 8.57 -5.11 -15.60
CA PRO A 779 7.68 -6.28 -15.62
C PRO A 779 7.87 -7.13 -16.90
N GLY A 780 7.69 -8.45 -16.84
CA GLY A 780 7.86 -9.34 -18.01
C GLY A 780 9.27 -9.85 -18.25
N THR A 781 10.29 -9.15 -17.74
CA THR A 781 11.67 -9.69 -17.69
C THR A 781 11.81 -10.69 -16.54
N ILE A 782 12.56 -11.79 -16.69
CA ILE A 782 12.83 -12.72 -15.57
C ILE A 782 13.91 -12.12 -14.66
N GLU A 783 15.08 -11.89 -15.24
CA GLU A 783 16.20 -11.22 -14.59
C GLU A 783 16.98 -10.42 -15.65
N THR A 784 17.36 -9.19 -15.31
CA THR A 784 18.26 -8.37 -16.16
C THR A 784 19.57 -8.15 -15.42
N ALA A 785 20.68 -8.64 -15.97
CA ALA A 785 21.99 -8.44 -15.37
C ALA A 785 22.33 -6.95 -15.28
N ILE A 786 22.81 -6.49 -14.12
CA ILE A 786 23.19 -5.09 -13.89
C ILE A 786 24.53 -4.98 -13.16
N VAL A 787 25.38 -4.08 -13.65
CA VAL A 787 26.61 -3.67 -12.99
C VAL A 787 26.47 -2.22 -12.55
N VAL A 788 26.61 -1.95 -11.25
CA VAL A 788 26.60 -0.59 -10.69
C VAL A 788 28.01 -0.21 -10.26
N ARG A 789 28.49 0.94 -10.72
CA ARG A 789 29.77 1.53 -10.31
C ARG A 789 29.53 2.89 -9.69
N VAL A 790 30.15 3.17 -8.54
CA VAL A 790 30.07 4.48 -7.88
C VAL A 790 31.48 4.98 -7.59
N HIS A 791 31.78 6.18 -8.06
CA HIS A 791 33.07 6.85 -7.90
C HIS A 791 32.95 7.96 -6.86
N PHE A 792 33.70 7.86 -5.77
CA PHE A 792 33.67 8.81 -4.65
C PHE A 792 34.76 9.89 -4.75
N PRO A 793 34.60 11.04 -4.06
CA PRO A 793 35.62 12.08 -4.00
C PRO A 793 36.98 11.59 -3.50
N ASN A 794 38.06 12.20 -3.99
CA ASN A 794 39.40 11.88 -3.51
C ASN A 794 39.54 12.07 -2.00
N GLY A 795 40.04 11.04 -1.31
CA GLY A 795 40.21 11.05 0.15
C GLY A 795 38.93 10.70 0.93
N ALA A 796 37.82 10.42 0.24
CA ALA A 796 36.63 9.90 0.90
C ALA A 796 36.92 8.51 1.51
N THR A 797 36.24 8.21 2.62
CA THR A 797 36.28 6.90 3.28
C THR A 797 34.89 6.29 3.23
N VAL A 798 34.73 5.20 2.50
CA VAL A 798 33.46 4.46 2.39
C VAL A 798 33.18 3.75 3.73
N GLN A 799 32.03 4.07 4.34
CA GLN A 799 31.60 3.49 5.62
C GLN A 799 30.69 2.27 5.45
N SER A 800 29.79 2.32 4.46
CA SER A 800 28.80 1.28 4.21
C SER A 800 28.53 1.18 2.72
N VAL A 801 28.38 -0.05 2.23
CA VAL A 801 28.02 -0.36 0.84
C VAL A 801 26.95 -1.45 0.82
N PRO A 802 26.20 -1.60 -0.28
CA PRO A 802 25.26 -2.70 -0.43
C PRO A 802 25.95 -4.06 -0.29
N PRO A 803 25.25 -5.10 0.21
CA PRO A 803 25.79 -6.45 0.27
C PRO A 803 26.29 -6.94 -1.10
N GLY A 804 27.47 -7.58 -1.12
CA GLY A 804 28.09 -8.10 -2.35
C GLY A 804 28.88 -7.06 -3.16
N ALA A 805 28.87 -5.78 -2.76
CA ALA A 805 29.69 -4.76 -3.40
C ALA A 805 31.18 -4.88 -3.00
N VAL A 806 32.07 -4.62 -3.95
CA VAL A 806 33.52 -4.63 -3.78
C VAL A 806 34.04 -3.19 -3.79
N VAL A 807 34.83 -2.83 -2.78
CA VAL A 807 35.44 -1.50 -2.65
C VAL A 807 36.89 -1.56 -3.16
N GLU A 808 37.20 -0.74 -4.16
CA GLU A 808 38.53 -0.62 -4.77
C GLU A 808 38.99 0.85 -4.74
N GLY A 809 39.70 1.22 -3.68
CA GLY A 809 40.14 2.61 -3.47
C GLY A 809 38.94 3.55 -3.27
N GLN A 810 38.72 4.45 -4.24
CA GLN A 810 37.61 5.41 -4.25
C GLN A 810 36.42 4.94 -5.08
N ASN A 811 36.41 3.69 -5.52
CA ASN A 811 35.38 3.13 -6.37
C ASN A 811 34.68 1.98 -5.66
N VAL A 812 33.39 1.84 -5.90
CA VAL A 812 32.61 0.68 -5.47
C VAL A 812 31.95 0.04 -6.68
N LEU A 813 32.11 -1.27 -6.83
CA LEU A 813 31.54 -2.09 -7.88
C LEU A 813 30.55 -3.08 -7.29
N LEU A 814 29.33 -3.13 -7.84
CA LEU A 814 28.33 -4.14 -7.53
C LEU A 814 27.90 -4.83 -8.81
N GLN A 815 27.97 -6.16 -8.82
CA GLN A 815 27.34 -6.99 -9.85
C GLN A 815 26.07 -7.61 -9.25
N SER A 816 24.94 -7.45 -9.92
CA SER A 816 23.64 -7.91 -9.45
C SER A 816 22.74 -8.31 -10.64
N ALA A 817 21.53 -8.74 -10.34
CA ALA A 817 20.48 -9.02 -11.31
C ALA A 817 19.15 -8.39 -10.86
N LEU A 818 18.44 -7.77 -11.79
CA LEU A 818 17.11 -7.18 -11.59
C LEU A 818 16.02 -8.25 -11.72
N ALA A 819 15.94 -9.16 -10.74
CA ALA A 819 14.78 -10.05 -10.57
C ALA A 819 13.65 -9.35 -9.79
N THR A 820 14.00 -8.37 -8.96
CA THR A 820 13.09 -7.44 -8.26
C THR A 820 13.66 -6.02 -8.33
N ASP A 821 12.91 -5.03 -7.84
CA ASP A 821 13.42 -3.66 -7.69
C ASP A 821 14.68 -3.65 -6.78
N LEU A 822 15.76 -3.01 -7.21
CA LEU A 822 16.98 -2.85 -6.43
C LEU A 822 16.96 -1.53 -5.66
N HIS A 823 17.27 -1.60 -4.37
CA HIS A 823 17.44 -0.45 -3.49
C HIS A 823 18.87 -0.47 -2.92
N LEU A 824 19.69 0.49 -3.33
CA LEU A 824 21.11 0.55 -2.98
C LEU A 824 21.39 1.80 -2.15
N GLU A 825 22.15 1.66 -1.07
CA GLU A 825 22.63 2.77 -0.25
C GLU A 825 24.14 2.68 -0.08
N PHE A 826 24.83 3.79 -0.33
CA PHE A 826 26.27 3.93 -0.15
C PHE A 826 26.51 5.10 0.82
N VAL A 827 27.24 4.85 1.91
CA VAL A 827 27.55 5.87 2.93
C VAL A 827 29.05 6.08 2.97
N PHE A 828 29.48 7.34 2.95
CA PHE A 828 30.90 7.71 2.94
C PHE A 828 31.16 8.98 3.75
N LEU A 829 32.41 9.13 4.22
CA LEU A 829 32.91 10.32 4.89
C LEU A 829 33.85 11.09 3.98
N LEU A 830 33.74 12.42 3.99
CA LEU A 830 34.77 13.30 3.48
C LEU A 830 35.89 13.51 4.52
N PRO A 831 37.12 13.81 4.09
CA PRO A 831 38.26 14.05 4.98
C PRO A 831 38.02 15.19 5.98
#